data_AF-A0A380BLK1-F1
#
_entry.id   AF-A0A380BLK1-F1
#
_cell.length_a   1.000
_cell.length_b   1.000
_cell.length_c   1.000
_cell.angle_alpha   90.00
_cell.angle_beta   90.00
_cell.angle_gamma   90.00
#
_symmetry.space_group_name_H-M   'P 1'
#
loop_
_entity.id
_entity.type
_entity.pdbx_description
1 polymer ?
#
loop_
_entity_poly.entity_id
_entity_poly.type
_entity_poly.pdbx_seq_one_letter_code
_entity_poly.pdbx_strand_id
1 'polypeptide(L)'
;MIFGVFGGESFSDYYDLPNLSRDQVVYLQEIHFKNGYLKFNTSERNDLKFIPSNSAGLIASEQKLNNIELYNFSNQLVDKIVFHYKTNESRLTLEKISKINIINGIELPVLKFTYNPIRFTSYGLYNGNAYSTNAIDHWGYYNGINNNVTRIPPVSIPEYSKNLPGADRSISEMNVKAHMLERIDYSTGGFRLFDYESNDYTPSNGQAPSKDISETYDFFYEDGIFNVEPELITFTLTEATSIEIKKGIISVGPNRNWLLGTNSETTNTVLSAGIYNLRNLFKTNLLSMPNNSDIQTAYGSVNFSKKISTTNALGPGIRIKKITFHDGINTFSKRFIYKRENSILSSGALSVTPMYHTKMSVGTGASGYILSSNWLNDQTEDSPVGYSRVEEISDNNAKVIHYFSSYNDFPDEISISLNDHDEKLSSLVSNSYLRGRKKMEVFLDSLNHIVRKQVYTYKDVLERRKDITFLDVKTLFNKVLMTNNSPVGLVVEADMTLIQKSKVKSRFMVQSSFLKTDYFGNDSLVSVSNSFYDNPLNNYPRRIETKDSQGLHEVMLTTYPLDYVNEHIFGLDSLRSSRQLSLPIERVKYIFRNLQPDIVSGQLYEYYFDSRGLVKNIHGLETSSNIPLLLFKFSNGDAGILPLSSIPSIFLQDNRYKVSKQYLNYDSYGNPLAIKKTDGPVTSYLWGYNGQYPVAEIVNAHYNDVVSAIGGQSVVDALNSGTVTEDYIRQKMDILRSNLPGSQVTSYTYKPLVGMTSKIDAKGQTEYYQYDGLQRLQHVLDQFQQLRQSYHYHYRPQ
;
A
#
# COMPACT_ATOMS: atom_id res chain seq x y z
N MET A 1 -49.06 -21.02 4.41
CA MET A 1 -49.72 -21.88 3.42
C MET A 1 -49.63 -21.17 2.08
N ILE A 2 -48.64 -21.54 1.26
CA ILE A 2 -48.59 -21.65 -0.21
C ILE A 2 -47.29 -22.47 -0.40
N PHE A 3 -47.44 -23.78 -0.28
CA PHE A 3 -46.50 -24.74 -0.84
C PHE A 3 -47.01 -24.98 -2.26
N GLY A 4 -46.24 -24.57 -3.26
CA GLY A 4 -46.47 -24.87 -4.66
C GLY A 4 -45.42 -25.88 -5.11
N VAL A 5 -45.85 -27.13 -5.23
CA VAL A 5 -45.14 -28.24 -5.85
C VAL A 5 -44.82 -27.85 -7.30
N PHE A 6 -43.54 -27.76 -7.65
CA PHE A 6 -43.10 -28.08 -9.01
C PHE A 6 -42.48 -29.47 -8.95
N GLY A 7 -43.18 -30.39 -9.59
CA GLY A 7 -42.83 -31.80 -9.71
C GLY A 7 -41.57 -32.01 -10.53
N GLY A 8 -41.04 -33.23 -10.40
CA GLY A 8 -39.83 -33.66 -11.06
C GLY A 8 -39.88 -33.48 -12.56
N GLU A 9 -39.05 -32.57 -13.04
CA GLU A 9 -38.24 -32.80 -14.22
C GLU A 9 -36.80 -32.97 -13.74
N SER A 10 -36.14 -34.01 -14.20
CA SER A 10 -34.71 -34.20 -14.01
C SER A 10 -33.97 -32.94 -14.46
N PHE A 11 -33.31 -32.26 -13.52
CA PHE A 11 -32.32 -31.21 -13.79
C PHE A 11 -31.05 -31.82 -14.42
N SER A 12 -31.17 -32.58 -15.52
CA SER A 12 -30.04 -33.15 -16.26
C SER A 12 -29.60 -32.30 -17.46
N ASP A 13 -30.40 -31.33 -17.91
CA ASP A 13 -30.20 -30.71 -19.23
C ASP A 13 -29.80 -29.23 -19.17
N TYR A 14 -29.14 -28.79 -18.10
CA TYR A 14 -28.47 -27.47 -18.03
C TYR A 14 -26.95 -27.57 -17.79
N TYR A 15 -26.35 -28.66 -18.26
CA TYR A 15 -24.89 -28.82 -18.39
C TYR A 15 -24.46 -28.65 -19.85
N ASP A 16 -24.81 -27.51 -20.45
CA ASP A 16 -24.09 -26.97 -21.63
C ASP A 16 -23.73 -25.49 -21.38
N LEU A 17 -23.45 -25.15 -20.11
CA LEU A 17 -22.48 -24.11 -19.85
C LEU A 17 -21.12 -24.75 -20.12
N PRO A 18 -20.28 -24.18 -21.01
CA PRO A 18 -18.94 -24.71 -21.23
C PRO A 18 -18.28 -24.82 -19.86
N ASN A 19 -17.59 -25.93 -19.61
CA ASN A 19 -16.75 -26.20 -18.44
C ASN A 19 -15.88 -24.97 -18.10
N LEU A 20 -16.45 -23.99 -17.43
CA LEU A 20 -15.74 -22.97 -16.70
C LEU A 20 -15.32 -23.70 -15.45
N SER A 21 -14.15 -24.35 -15.53
CA SER A 21 -13.39 -24.67 -14.34
C SER A 21 -13.34 -23.39 -13.51
N ARG A 22 -14.13 -23.33 -12.44
CA ARG A 22 -14.02 -22.28 -11.43
C ARG A 22 -12.54 -22.20 -11.05
N ASP A 23 -12.00 -20.98 -11.10
CA ASP A 23 -10.65 -20.57 -10.69
C ASP A 23 -9.54 -20.60 -11.76
N GLN A 24 -9.77 -20.05 -12.95
CA GLN A 24 -8.65 -19.58 -13.78
C GLN A 24 -8.17 -18.21 -13.27
N VAL A 25 -7.00 -18.18 -12.64
CA VAL A 25 -6.33 -16.93 -12.28
C VAL A 25 -5.93 -16.22 -13.57
N VAL A 26 -6.52 -15.05 -13.83
CA VAL A 26 -6.22 -14.24 -15.02
C VAL A 26 -5.04 -13.32 -14.71
N TYR A 27 -3.96 -13.45 -15.47
CA TYR A 27 -2.81 -12.56 -15.38
C TYR A 27 -2.81 -11.57 -16.55
N LEU A 28 -2.49 -10.31 -16.25
CA LEU A 28 -2.25 -9.30 -17.27
C LEU A 28 -1.00 -9.71 -18.08
N GLN A 29 -1.17 -9.97 -19.37
CA GLN A 29 -0.06 -10.30 -20.27
C GLN A 29 0.45 -9.08 -21.02
N GLU A 30 -0.44 -8.20 -21.49
CA GLU A 30 -0.08 -7.04 -22.27
C GLU A 30 -1.00 -5.84 -21.97
N ILE A 31 -0.42 -4.63 -22.00
CA ILE A 31 -1.19 -3.39 -22.10
C ILE A 31 -0.85 -2.76 -23.43
N HIS A 32 -1.85 -2.71 -24.32
CA HIS A 32 -1.75 -2.03 -25.61
C HIS A 32 -2.12 -0.56 -25.44
N PHE A 33 -1.28 0.31 -25.98
CA PHE A 33 -1.56 1.73 -26.12
C PHE A 33 -1.12 2.19 -27.51
N LYS A 34 -1.45 3.41 -27.89
CA LYS A 34 -1.32 3.83 -29.29
C LYS A 34 0.11 3.69 -29.87
N ASN A 35 1.14 3.89 -29.05
CA ASN A 35 2.53 3.97 -29.51
C ASN A 35 3.33 2.69 -29.28
N GLY A 36 2.69 1.61 -28.85
CA GLY A 36 3.38 0.39 -28.46
C GLY A 36 2.60 -0.41 -27.44
N TYR A 37 3.29 -1.30 -26.77
CA TYR A 37 2.67 -2.13 -25.75
C TYR A 37 3.67 -2.46 -24.65
N LEU A 38 3.15 -2.67 -23.45
CA LEU A 38 3.89 -3.28 -22.36
C LEU A 38 3.58 -4.77 -22.37
N LYS A 39 4.62 -5.60 -22.29
CA LYS A 39 4.50 -7.05 -22.13
C LYS A 39 4.96 -7.46 -20.74
N PHE A 40 4.16 -8.28 -20.08
CA PHE A 40 4.38 -8.79 -18.73
C PHE A 40 4.72 -10.26 -18.84
N ASN A 41 6.01 -10.58 -18.81
CA ASN A 41 6.45 -11.97 -18.91
C ASN A 41 6.49 -12.60 -17.52
N THR A 42 5.79 -13.70 -17.34
CA THR A 42 5.63 -14.39 -16.06
C THR A 42 6.21 -15.82 -16.10
N SER A 43 6.47 -16.40 -14.93
CA SER A 43 6.77 -17.84 -14.77
C SER A 43 6.08 -18.38 -13.53
N GLU A 44 6.05 -19.70 -13.37
CA GLU A 44 5.42 -20.32 -12.20
C GLU A 44 6.19 -20.04 -10.90
N ARG A 45 5.42 -20.00 -9.82
CA ARG A 45 5.88 -19.98 -8.44
C ARG A 45 5.97 -21.40 -7.91
N ASN A 46 7.12 -21.76 -7.36
CA ASN A 46 7.33 -23.08 -6.77
C ASN A 46 6.88 -23.15 -5.30
N ASP A 47 6.72 -22.00 -4.64
CA ASP A 47 6.40 -21.87 -3.21
C ASP A 47 4.90 -21.89 -2.91
N LEU A 48 4.04 -21.65 -3.91
CA LEU A 48 2.59 -21.56 -3.74
C LEU A 48 1.88 -22.41 -4.80
N LYS A 49 1.18 -23.45 -4.36
CA LYS A 49 0.33 -24.31 -5.18
C LYS A 49 -1.11 -24.19 -4.71
N PHE A 50 -2.02 -23.83 -5.60
CA PHE A 50 -3.45 -23.87 -5.34
C PHE A 50 -4.00 -25.25 -5.74
N ILE A 51 -4.68 -25.91 -4.80
CA ILE A 51 -5.34 -27.20 -5.01
C ILE A 51 -6.84 -26.94 -4.79
N PRO A 52 -7.62 -26.65 -5.86
CA PRO A 52 -9.04 -26.28 -5.74
C PRO A 52 -9.88 -27.40 -5.13
N SER A 53 -9.51 -28.66 -5.33
CA SER A 53 -10.03 -29.79 -4.55
C SER A 53 -9.06 -30.96 -4.53
N ASN A 54 -8.98 -31.66 -3.40
CA ASN A 54 -8.16 -32.87 -3.27
C ASN A 54 -8.60 -34.01 -4.21
N SER A 55 -9.84 -33.94 -4.71
CA SER A 55 -10.45 -34.97 -5.57
C SER A 55 -10.20 -34.75 -7.06
N ALA A 56 -9.84 -33.52 -7.50
CA ALA A 56 -9.74 -33.19 -8.92
C ALA A 56 -8.34 -33.38 -9.52
N GLY A 57 -7.29 -33.60 -8.72
CA GLY A 57 -5.91 -33.71 -9.21
C GLY A 57 -5.39 -32.45 -9.92
N LEU A 58 -6.14 -31.35 -9.92
CA LEU A 58 -5.79 -30.07 -10.52
C LEU A 58 -4.87 -29.32 -9.56
N ILE A 59 -3.66 -29.01 -10.01
CA ILE A 59 -2.74 -28.09 -9.33
C ILE A 59 -2.66 -26.85 -10.22
N ALA A 60 -3.14 -25.71 -9.72
CA ALA A 60 -2.90 -24.43 -10.36
C ALA A 60 -1.68 -23.77 -9.71
N SER A 61 -0.59 -23.62 -10.47
CA SER A 61 0.59 -22.87 -10.03
C SER A 61 0.32 -21.37 -10.17
N GLU A 62 0.58 -20.61 -9.11
CA GLU A 62 0.54 -19.15 -9.16
C GLU A 62 1.72 -18.60 -9.97
N GLN A 63 1.60 -17.39 -10.54
CA GLN A 63 2.66 -16.81 -11.38
C GLN A 63 3.44 -15.68 -10.67
N LYS A 64 4.74 -15.57 -11.01
CA LYS A 64 5.61 -14.44 -10.67
C LYS A 64 5.98 -13.67 -11.93
N LEU A 65 6.12 -12.35 -11.80
CA LEU A 65 6.52 -11.47 -12.90
C LEU A 65 8.04 -11.54 -13.07
N ASN A 66 8.53 -12.02 -14.22
CA ASN A 66 9.96 -12.11 -14.52
C ASN A 66 10.51 -10.77 -15.00
N ASN A 67 9.78 -10.11 -15.90
CA ASN A 67 10.17 -8.84 -16.48
C ASN A 67 8.97 -8.11 -17.10
N ILE A 68 9.14 -6.80 -17.23
CA ILE A 68 8.26 -5.92 -18.00
C ILE A 68 9.08 -5.42 -19.18
N GLU A 69 8.54 -5.60 -20.37
CA GLU A 69 9.15 -5.18 -21.63
C GLU A 69 8.29 -4.09 -22.27
N LEU A 70 8.91 -2.98 -22.63
CA LEU A 70 8.28 -1.90 -23.38
C LEU A 70 8.64 -2.05 -24.85
N TYR A 71 7.64 -2.22 -25.71
CA TYR A 71 7.80 -2.24 -27.16
C TYR A 71 7.21 -0.99 -27.77
N ASN A 72 7.82 -0.48 -28.84
CA ASN A 72 7.22 0.55 -29.67
C ASN A 72 6.22 -0.05 -30.68
N PHE A 73 5.52 0.80 -31.44
CA PHE A 73 4.55 0.39 -32.47
C PHE A 73 5.18 -0.41 -33.63
N SER A 74 6.51 -0.32 -33.82
CA SER A 74 7.26 -1.10 -34.80
C SER A 74 7.73 -2.45 -34.24
N ASN A 75 7.22 -2.85 -33.07
CA ASN A 75 7.54 -4.08 -32.38
C ASN A 75 9.01 -4.21 -31.96
N GLN A 76 9.70 -3.08 -31.75
CA GLN A 76 11.08 -3.05 -31.26
C GLN A 76 11.08 -2.85 -29.74
N LEU A 77 11.91 -3.64 -29.04
CA LEU A 77 12.12 -3.50 -27.59
C LEU A 77 12.81 -2.17 -27.30
N VAL A 78 12.21 -1.37 -26.42
CA VAL A 78 12.68 -0.05 -26.00
C VAL A 78 13.28 -0.10 -24.61
N ASP A 79 12.62 -0.81 -23.70
CA ASP A 79 13.04 -0.86 -22.30
C ASP A 79 12.68 -2.22 -21.69
N LYS A 80 13.46 -2.66 -20.71
CA LYS A 80 13.24 -3.92 -20.03
C LYS A 80 13.66 -3.83 -18.57
N ILE A 81 12.69 -4.03 -17.69
CA ILE A 81 12.88 -4.14 -16.25
C ILE A 81 12.81 -5.61 -15.86
N VAL A 82 13.82 -6.10 -15.16
CA VAL A 82 13.93 -7.51 -14.74
C VAL A 82 13.80 -7.63 -13.23
N PHE A 83 13.03 -8.62 -12.80
CA PHE A 83 12.76 -8.94 -11.40
C PHE A 83 13.50 -10.23 -11.05
N HIS A 84 14.46 -10.12 -10.14
CA HIS A 84 15.23 -11.25 -9.64
C HIS A 84 14.69 -11.68 -8.29
N TYR A 85 14.46 -12.97 -8.10
CA TYR A 85 13.85 -13.51 -6.89
C TYR A 85 14.77 -14.54 -6.22
N LYS A 86 14.69 -14.64 -4.89
CA LYS A 86 15.27 -15.76 -4.15
C LYS A 86 14.32 -16.95 -4.24
N THR A 87 14.79 -18.05 -4.83
CA THR A 87 13.96 -19.24 -5.09
C THR A 87 14.16 -20.39 -4.11
N ASN A 88 15.19 -20.33 -3.27
CA ASN A 88 15.53 -21.38 -2.29
C ASN A 88 14.94 -21.11 -0.89
N GLU A 89 13.97 -20.21 -0.80
CA GLU A 89 13.28 -19.86 0.45
C GLU A 89 11.85 -20.42 0.43
N SER A 90 11.29 -20.67 1.61
CA SER A 90 9.91 -21.17 1.79
C SER A 90 8.81 -20.19 1.33
N ARG A 91 9.20 -18.99 0.91
CA ARG A 91 8.35 -17.95 0.33
C ARG A 91 9.17 -17.21 -0.71
N LEU A 92 8.57 -16.92 -1.86
CA LEU A 92 9.19 -16.12 -2.90
C LEU A 92 9.42 -14.68 -2.42
N THR A 93 10.66 -14.22 -2.46
CA THR A 93 11.05 -12.84 -2.13
C THR A 93 11.81 -12.21 -3.29
N LEU A 94 11.64 -10.91 -3.51
CA LEU A 94 12.29 -10.18 -4.59
C LEU A 94 13.70 -9.79 -4.14
N GLU A 95 14.75 -10.32 -4.75
CA GLU A 95 16.13 -10.00 -4.38
C GLU A 95 16.58 -8.64 -4.91
N LYS A 96 16.25 -8.37 -6.17
CA LYS A 96 16.80 -7.25 -6.92
C LYS A 96 15.89 -6.88 -8.08
N ILE A 97 15.81 -5.59 -8.39
CA ILE A 97 15.32 -5.09 -9.68
C ILE A 97 16.50 -4.53 -10.46
N SER A 98 16.55 -4.88 -11.73
CA SER A 98 17.51 -4.34 -12.68
C SER A 98 16.85 -3.83 -13.95
N LYS A 99 17.62 -3.04 -14.68
CA LYS A 99 17.30 -2.57 -16.01
C LYS A 99 18.27 -3.21 -16.99
N ILE A 100 17.75 -3.75 -18.10
CA ILE A 100 18.60 -4.22 -19.19
C ILE A 100 18.86 -3.08 -20.15
N ASN A 101 20.13 -2.87 -20.41
CA ASN A 101 20.58 -2.05 -21.50
C ASN A 101 20.26 -2.77 -22.83
N ILE A 102 19.34 -2.24 -23.61
CA ILE A 102 18.83 -2.93 -24.81
C ILE A 102 19.86 -3.05 -25.95
N ILE A 103 20.93 -2.25 -25.96
CA ILE A 103 21.89 -2.25 -27.07
C ILE A 103 23.04 -3.21 -26.85
N ASN A 104 23.58 -3.29 -25.62
CA ASN A 104 24.70 -4.17 -25.32
C ASN A 104 24.32 -5.35 -24.40
N GLY A 105 23.06 -5.43 -23.97
CA GLY A 105 22.56 -6.48 -23.09
C GLY A 105 23.04 -6.39 -21.63
N ILE A 106 23.78 -5.34 -21.26
CA ILE A 106 24.32 -5.19 -19.90
C ILE A 106 23.18 -4.95 -18.90
N GLU A 107 23.18 -5.73 -17.84
CA GLU A 107 22.24 -5.57 -16.74
C GLU A 107 22.76 -4.57 -15.71
N LEU A 108 22.00 -3.50 -15.46
CA LEU A 108 22.32 -2.48 -14.48
C LEU A 108 21.47 -2.67 -13.21
N PRO A 109 22.08 -2.86 -12.01
CA PRO A 109 21.33 -2.94 -10.76
C PRO A 109 20.66 -1.61 -10.43
N VAL A 110 19.37 -1.64 -10.08
CA VAL A 110 18.60 -0.43 -9.73
C VAL A 110 18.28 -0.42 -8.24
N LEU A 111 17.72 -1.52 -7.73
CA LEU A 111 17.34 -1.70 -6.33
C LEU A 111 17.74 -3.09 -5.86
N LYS A 112 18.20 -3.20 -4.62
CA LYS A 112 18.38 -4.48 -3.92
C LYS A 112 17.55 -4.49 -2.64
N PHE A 113 16.95 -5.63 -2.34
CA PHE A 113 16.04 -5.78 -1.21
C PHE A 113 16.60 -6.77 -0.20
N THR A 114 16.52 -6.41 1.09
CA THR A 114 16.84 -7.31 2.20
C THR A 114 15.61 -7.47 3.08
N TYR A 115 15.34 -8.71 3.47
CA TYR A 115 14.19 -9.09 4.29
C TYR A 115 14.65 -9.57 5.66
N ASN A 116 13.73 -9.50 6.62
CA ASN A 116 13.91 -9.98 7.97
C ASN A 116 14.42 -11.43 7.97
N PRO A 117 15.46 -11.73 8.75
CA PRO A 117 16.12 -13.02 8.72
C PRO A 117 15.31 -14.15 9.40
N ILE A 118 14.27 -13.83 10.18
CA ILE A 118 13.43 -14.85 10.84
C ILE A 118 12.80 -15.74 9.76
N ARG A 119 13.04 -17.05 9.87
CA ARG A 119 12.54 -18.09 8.98
C ARG A 119 11.33 -18.79 9.59
N PHE A 120 10.51 -19.42 8.75
CA PHE A 120 9.49 -20.33 9.24
C PHE A 120 10.14 -21.56 9.88
N THR A 121 9.72 -21.86 11.11
CA THR A 121 10.08 -23.13 11.78
C THR A 121 9.47 -24.34 11.06
N SER A 122 9.81 -25.56 11.47
CA SER A 122 9.15 -26.79 10.99
C SER A 122 7.62 -26.75 11.14
N TYR A 123 7.10 -26.11 12.18
CA TYR A 123 5.65 -25.92 12.37
C TYR A 123 5.07 -24.88 11.42
N GLY A 124 5.87 -23.91 10.99
CA GLY A 124 5.52 -22.93 9.96
C GLY A 124 5.44 -23.48 8.55
N LEU A 125 5.76 -24.77 8.35
CA LEU A 125 5.75 -25.45 7.06
C LEU A 125 4.94 -26.74 7.15
N TYR A 126 3.73 -26.77 6.57
CA TYR A 126 2.97 -28.02 6.47
C TYR A 126 3.37 -28.75 5.17
N ASN A 127 4.01 -29.91 5.26
CA ASN A 127 4.60 -30.62 4.12
C ASN A 127 5.51 -29.74 3.24
N GLY A 128 6.28 -28.85 3.88
CA GLY A 128 7.15 -27.89 3.18
C GLY A 128 6.44 -26.65 2.62
N ASN A 129 5.12 -26.53 2.79
CA ASN A 129 4.33 -25.39 2.32
C ASN A 129 4.01 -24.40 3.46
N ALA A 130 4.52 -23.17 3.33
CA ALA A 130 4.30 -22.08 4.29
C ALA A 130 2.85 -21.54 4.31
N TYR A 131 2.08 -21.79 3.26
CA TYR A 131 0.71 -21.29 3.11
C TYR A 131 -0.36 -22.24 3.69
N SER A 132 0.04 -23.45 4.06
CA SER A 132 -0.86 -24.48 4.61
C SER A 132 -0.65 -24.73 6.11
N THR A 133 0.26 -24.01 6.75
CA THR A 133 0.59 -24.16 8.18
C THR A 133 -0.56 -23.78 9.12
N ASN A 134 -0.66 -24.46 10.27
CA ASN A 134 -1.54 -24.08 11.38
C ASN A 134 -0.89 -23.07 12.36
N ALA A 135 0.39 -22.76 12.19
CA ALA A 135 1.17 -21.83 13.00
C ALA A 135 0.88 -20.36 12.65
N ILE A 136 -0.40 -20.00 12.64
CA ILE A 136 -0.89 -18.66 12.37
C ILE A 136 -1.76 -18.15 13.52
N ASP A 137 -1.77 -16.84 13.74
CA ASP A 137 -2.56 -16.16 14.76
C ASP A 137 -4.05 -16.06 14.37
N HIS A 138 -4.87 -15.39 15.19
CA HIS A 138 -6.29 -15.21 14.88
C HIS A 138 -6.56 -14.45 13.57
N TRP A 139 -5.57 -13.78 12.98
CA TRP A 139 -5.69 -12.96 11.77
C TRP A 139 -4.96 -13.53 10.56
N GLY A 140 -4.41 -14.74 10.72
CA GLY A 140 -3.74 -15.47 9.64
C GLY A 140 -2.26 -15.12 9.47
N TYR A 141 -1.66 -14.32 10.36
CA TYR A 141 -0.23 -14.05 10.32
C TYR A 141 0.56 -15.13 11.05
N TYR A 142 1.79 -15.38 10.60
CA TYR A 142 2.66 -16.39 11.20
C TYR A 142 2.96 -16.08 12.67
N ASN A 143 2.61 -17.00 13.57
CA ASN A 143 2.90 -16.87 15.00
C ASN A 143 3.96 -17.87 15.50
N GLY A 144 4.32 -18.86 14.68
CA GLY A 144 5.34 -19.86 15.00
C GLY A 144 4.93 -20.90 16.05
N ILE A 145 3.66 -20.93 16.44
CA ILE A 145 3.15 -21.85 17.45
C ILE A 145 2.72 -23.17 16.82
N ASN A 146 3.05 -24.28 17.49
CA ASN A 146 2.68 -25.61 17.02
C ASN A 146 1.20 -25.92 17.29
N ASN A 147 0.36 -25.80 16.25
CA ASN A 147 -1.06 -26.13 16.26
C ASN A 147 -1.37 -27.39 15.42
N ASN A 148 -0.77 -28.53 15.78
CA ASN A 148 -0.79 -29.76 14.97
C ASN A 148 -2.18 -30.34 14.65
N VAL A 149 -3.18 -30.16 15.52
CA VAL A 149 -4.47 -30.89 15.43
C VAL A 149 -5.60 -30.03 14.84
N THR A 150 -5.60 -28.74 15.12
CA THR A 150 -6.70 -27.83 14.74
C THR A 150 -6.21 -26.39 14.67
N ARG A 151 -6.98 -25.51 14.02
CA ARG A 151 -6.84 -24.04 14.12
C ARG A 151 -7.94 -23.40 14.99
N ILE A 152 -8.89 -24.21 15.47
CA ILE A 152 -9.96 -23.74 16.36
C ILE A 152 -9.30 -23.38 17.70
N PRO A 153 -9.39 -22.13 18.18
CA PRO A 153 -8.84 -21.76 19.49
C PRO A 153 -9.56 -22.45 20.64
N PRO A 154 -9.03 -22.44 21.87
CA PRO A 154 -9.77 -22.92 23.04
C PRO A 154 -11.13 -22.23 23.12
N VAL A 155 -12.19 -23.04 23.20
CA VAL A 155 -13.58 -22.56 23.25
C VAL A 155 -14.22 -22.95 24.56
N SER A 156 -14.77 -21.97 25.27
CA SER A 156 -15.68 -22.19 26.40
C SER A 156 -17.11 -21.97 25.94
N ILE A 157 -17.96 -22.96 26.12
CA ILE A 157 -19.41 -22.91 25.82
C ILE A 157 -20.17 -23.20 27.12
N PRO A 158 -20.32 -22.19 28.00
CA PRO A 158 -20.90 -22.37 29.34
C PRO A 158 -22.30 -22.95 29.33
N GLU A 159 -23.11 -22.60 28.32
CA GLU A 159 -24.49 -23.07 28.13
C GLU A 159 -24.60 -24.59 28.04
N TYR A 160 -23.53 -25.25 27.59
CA TYR A 160 -23.43 -26.70 27.48
C TYR A 160 -22.37 -27.30 28.41
N SER A 161 -21.89 -26.52 29.40
CA SER A 161 -20.82 -26.91 30.32
C SER A 161 -19.59 -27.52 29.61
N LYS A 162 -19.28 -27.02 28.41
CA LYS A 162 -18.28 -27.61 27.53
C LYS A 162 -17.09 -26.69 27.37
N ASN A 163 -15.91 -27.17 27.75
CA ASN A 163 -14.64 -26.52 27.45
C ASN A 163 -13.87 -27.40 26.47
N LEU A 164 -13.57 -26.85 25.30
CA LEU A 164 -12.81 -27.54 24.26
C LEU A 164 -11.38 -27.00 24.26
N PRO A 165 -10.36 -27.86 24.46
CA PRO A 165 -9.00 -27.46 24.20
C PRO A 165 -8.85 -27.14 22.71
N GLY A 166 -7.94 -26.23 22.38
CA GLY A 166 -7.78 -25.76 21.01
C GLY A 166 -6.38 -25.21 20.74
N ALA A 167 -6.24 -24.59 19.58
CA ALA A 167 -5.02 -23.99 19.06
C ALA A 167 -4.67 -22.70 19.79
N ASP A 168 -3.38 -22.48 20.08
CA ASP A 168 -2.94 -21.16 20.50
C ASP A 168 -2.73 -20.26 19.27
N ARG A 169 -3.62 -19.28 19.18
CA ARG A 169 -3.78 -18.34 18.07
C ARG A 169 -3.29 -16.94 18.46
N SER A 170 -2.56 -16.82 19.57
CA SER A 170 -1.98 -15.57 20.03
C SER A 170 -1.00 -14.98 18.99
N ILE A 171 -0.86 -13.65 19.04
CA ILE A 171 0.05 -12.91 18.17
C ILE A 171 1.47 -13.06 18.71
N SER A 172 2.43 -13.35 17.83
CA SER A 172 3.85 -13.28 18.14
C SER A 172 4.47 -12.06 17.45
N GLU A 173 4.82 -11.03 18.24
CA GLU A 173 5.46 -9.81 17.75
C GLU A 173 6.82 -10.06 17.05
N MET A 174 7.45 -11.20 17.35
CA MET A 174 8.68 -11.64 16.70
C MET A 174 8.39 -12.35 15.38
N ASN A 175 7.55 -13.38 15.40
CA ASN A 175 7.31 -14.24 14.23
C ASN A 175 6.47 -13.55 13.15
N VAL A 176 5.62 -12.58 13.50
CA VAL A 176 4.85 -11.79 12.54
C VAL A 176 5.74 -11.02 11.55
N LYS A 177 7.01 -10.78 11.90
CA LYS A 177 8.00 -10.08 11.05
C LYS A 177 8.74 -11.01 10.08
N ALA A 178 8.51 -12.32 10.13
CA ALA A 178 9.22 -13.28 9.28
C ALA A 178 9.11 -12.90 7.79
N HIS A 179 10.26 -12.85 7.12
CA HIS A 179 10.40 -12.48 5.70
C HIS A 179 9.81 -11.11 5.32
N MET A 180 9.64 -10.17 6.26
CA MET A 180 9.21 -8.80 5.95
C MET A 180 10.35 -7.96 5.39
N LEU A 181 10.07 -7.06 4.45
CA LEU A 181 11.10 -6.22 3.82
C LEU A 181 11.73 -5.26 4.84
N GLU A 182 13.02 -5.34 5.12
CA GLU A 182 13.71 -4.49 6.10
C GLU A 182 14.59 -3.42 5.45
N ARG A 183 15.06 -3.63 4.22
CA ARG A 183 16.00 -2.71 3.57
C ARG A 183 15.82 -2.64 2.06
N ILE A 184 15.93 -1.44 1.52
CA ILE A 184 16.12 -1.17 0.08
C ILE A 184 17.45 -0.44 -0.10
N ASP A 185 18.36 -1.01 -0.86
CA ASP A 185 19.61 -0.37 -1.28
C ASP A 185 19.45 0.28 -2.67
N TYR A 186 19.97 1.49 -2.81
CA TYR A 186 19.91 2.28 -4.03
C TYR A 186 21.24 2.25 -4.79
N SER A 187 21.18 2.40 -6.12
CA SER A 187 22.35 2.37 -7.01
C SER A 187 23.36 3.52 -6.82
N THR A 188 23.05 4.53 -6.00
CA THR A 188 23.98 5.62 -5.62
C THR A 188 24.71 5.35 -4.30
N GLY A 189 24.45 4.22 -3.64
CA GLY A 189 25.18 3.77 -2.45
C GLY A 189 24.49 4.00 -1.10
N GLY A 190 23.37 4.74 -1.07
CA GLY A 190 22.54 4.87 0.13
C GLY A 190 21.46 3.79 0.22
N PHE A 191 20.68 3.83 1.30
CA PHE A 191 19.66 2.83 1.60
C PHE A 191 18.51 3.37 2.44
N ARG A 192 17.39 2.66 2.43
CA ARG A 192 16.26 2.87 3.35
C ARG A 192 16.05 1.62 4.19
N LEU A 193 15.92 1.78 5.50
CA LEU A 193 15.57 0.72 6.46
C LEU A 193 14.16 0.91 6.99
N PHE A 194 13.44 -0.19 7.17
CA PHE A 194 12.11 -0.26 7.74
C PHE A 194 12.15 -1.08 9.03
N ASP A 195 11.80 -0.45 10.14
CA ASP A 195 11.55 -1.13 11.41
C ASP A 195 10.04 -1.17 11.63
N TYR A 196 9.53 -2.36 11.91
CA TYR A 196 8.11 -2.64 12.09
C TYR A 196 7.80 -3.02 13.53
N GLU A 197 6.58 -2.77 13.94
CA GLU A 197 5.98 -3.29 15.18
C GLU A 197 4.60 -3.87 14.90
N SER A 198 4.09 -4.72 15.79
CA SER A 198 2.71 -5.22 15.66
C SER A 198 1.72 -4.08 15.68
N ASN A 199 0.62 -4.23 14.92
CA ASN A 199 -0.52 -3.36 15.10
C ASN A 199 -1.05 -3.47 16.53
N ASP A 200 -1.64 -2.40 17.04
CA ASP A 200 -2.36 -2.42 18.31
C ASP A 200 -3.64 -1.59 18.21
N TYR A 201 -4.58 -1.82 19.12
CA TYR A 201 -5.82 -1.08 19.19
C TYR A 201 -6.29 -0.97 20.64
N THR A 202 -7.19 -0.01 20.88
CA THR A 202 -7.87 0.12 22.18
C THR A 202 -9.22 -0.60 22.11
N PRO A 203 -9.47 -1.67 22.91
CA PRO A 203 -10.74 -2.37 22.91
C PRO A 203 -11.92 -1.46 23.29
N SER A 204 -13.06 -1.64 22.62
CA SER A 204 -14.30 -0.88 22.90
C SER A 204 -14.98 -1.27 24.20
N ASN A 205 -14.75 -2.49 24.70
CA ASN A 205 -15.56 -3.12 25.76
C ASN A 205 -15.04 -2.86 27.17
N GLY A 206 -14.06 -1.97 27.37
CA GLY A 206 -13.52 -1.59 28.68
C GLY A 206 -12.74 -2.68 29.44
N GLN A 207 -12.77 -3.93 28.99
CA GLN A 207 -11.87 -4.96 29.50
C GLN A 207 -10.43 -4.66 29.06
N ALA A 208 -9.53 -4.54 30.04
CA ALA A 208 -8.11 -4.44 29.76
C ALA A 208 -7.68 -5.69 28.98
N PRO A 209 -7.08 -5.53 27.78
CA PRO A 209 -6.56 -6.67 27.06
C PRO A 209 -5.50 -7.39 27.91
N SER A 210 -5.31 -8.67 27.65
CA SER A 210 -4.27 -9.45 28.29
C SER A 210 -3.35 -10.04 27.25
N LYS A 211 -2.06 -10.10 27.57
CA LYS A 211 -1.04 -10.77 26.79
C LYS A 211 -0.58 -12.00 27.55
N ASP A 212 -0.59 -13.15 26.88
CA ASP A 212 0.07 -14.35 27.37
C ASP A 212 1.59 -14.19 27.18
N ILE A 213 2.33 -14.25 28.29
CA ILE A 213 3.79 -14.35 28.29
C ILE A 213 4.11 -15.79 28.64
N SER A 214 4.90 -16.47 27.82
CA SER A 214 5.47 -17.78 28.15
C SER A 214 6.97 -17.65 28.33
N GLU A 215 7.49 -18.12 29.45
CA GLU A 215 8.92 -18.17 29.74
C GLU A 215 9.34 -19.62 30.02
N THR A 216 10.50 -20.00 29.49
CA THR A 216 11.12 -21.31 29.70
C THR A 216 12.49 -21.10 30.33
N TYR A 217 12.74 -21.80 31.43
CA TYR A 217 14.06 -21.88 32.06
C TYR A 217 14.47 -23.35 32.09
N ASP A 218 15.60 -23.67 31.46
CA ASP A 218 16.06 -25.04 31.31
C ASP A 218 17.54 -25.23 31.63
N PHE A 219 17.92 -26.48 31.88
CA PHE A 219 19.29 -26.93 31.98
C PHE A 219 19.46 -28.26 31.25
N PHE A 220 20.69 -28.52 30.83
CA PHE A 220 21.14 -29.79 30.29
C PHE A 220 22.38 -30.25 31.04
N TYR A 221 22.45 -31.54 31.30
CA TYR A 221 23.52 -32.22 32.04
C TYR A 221 24.02 -33.36 31.17
N GLU A 222 25.34 -33.44 30.98
CA GLU A 222 26.00 -34.48 30.21
C GLU A 222 27.37 -34.78 30.82
N ASP A 223 27.67 -36.08 31.02
CA ASP A 223 28.97 -36.58 31.46
C ASP A 223 29.56 -35.84 32.69
N GLY A 224 28.73 -35.58 33.70
CA GLY A 224 29.16 -34.93 34.95
C GLY A 224 29.11 -33.41 34.94
N ILE A 225 28.76 -32.77 33.82
CA ILE A 225 28.84 -31.33 33.63
C ILE A 225 27.47 -30.76 33.23
N PHE A 226 27.09 -29.62 33.83
CA PHE A 226 25.94 -28.84 33.38
C PHE A 226 26.34 -27.88 32.26
N ASN A 227 25.48 -27.71 31.26
CA ASN A 227 25.65 -26.67 30.23
C ASN A 227 25.68 -25.26 30.85
N VAL A 228 24.88 -25.05 31.89
CA VAL A 228 24.83 -23.86 32.75
C VAL A 228 24.49 -24.34 34.16
N GLU A 229 25.24 -23.86 35.16
CA GLU A 229 25.01 -24.24 36.56
C GLU A 229 23.56 -23.93 36.99
N PRO A 230 22.74 -24.93 37.38
CA PRO A 230 21.31 -24.73 37.66
C PRO A 230 21.00 -23.77 38.83
N GLU A 231 21.98 -23.46 39.67
CA GLU A 231 21.85 -22.46 40.74
C GLU A 231 21.90 -21.02 40.24
N LEU A 232 22.57 -20.78 39.11
CA LEU A 232 22.68 -19.46 38.47
C LEU A 232 21.44 -19.13 37.63
N ILE A 233 20.64 -20.15 37.29
CA ILE A 233 19.42 -20.00 36.51
C ILE A 233 18.26 -19.72 37.46
N THR A 234 17.93 -18.43 37.62
CA THR A 234 16.89 -17.95 38.54
C THR A 234 15.75 -17.25 37.81
N PHE A 235 14.52 -17.40 38.30
CA PHE A 235 13.35 -16.65 37.83
C PHE A 235 12.50 -16.15 39.00
N THR A 236 11.75 -15.07 38.76
CA THR A 236 10.92 -14.42 39.79
C THR A 236 9.46 -14.46 39.38
N LEU A 237 8.60 -14.98 40.27
CA LEU A 237 7.14 -14.93 40.12
C LEU A 237 6.58 -13.85 41.06
N THR A 238 5.82 -12.91 40.53
CA THR A 238 5.21 -11.83 41.33
C THR A 238 3.88 -12.23 41.97
N GLU A 239 3.28 -13.34 41.53
CA GLU A 239 2.04 -13.90 42.04
C GLU A 239 2.04 -15.43 41.85
N ALA A 240 1.04 -16.11 42.43
CA ALA A 240 0.90 -17.55 42.25
C ALA A 240 0.66 -17.89 40.77
N THR A 241 1.54 -18.69 40.18
CA THR A 241 1.56 -18.96 38.72
C THR A 241 1.55 -20.47 38.46
N SER A 242 0.70 -20.92 37.54
CA SER A 242 0.71 -22.31 37.08
C SER A 242 1.90 -22.53 36.15
N ILE A 243 2.66 -23.58 36.43
CA ILE A 243 3.87 -23.95 35.70
C ILE A 243 3.79 -25.40 35.24
N GLU A 244 4.46 -25.72 34.13
CA GLU A 244 4.76 -27.06 33.67
C GLU A 244 6.25 -27.32 33.92
N ILE A 245 6.56 -28.35 34.68
CA ILE A 245 7.92 -28.83 34.93
C ILE A 245 8.10 -30.09 34.09
N LYS A 246 9.11 -30.10 33.23
CA LYS A 246 9.56 -31.29 32.50
C LYS A 246 10.96 -31.64 32.94
N LYS A 247 11.23 -32.90 33.24
CA LYS A 247 12.59 -33.41 33.41
C LYS A 247 12.73 -34.80 32.81
N GLY A 248 13.93 -35.16 32.37
CA GLY A 248 14.17 -36.46 31.78
C GLY A 248 15.65 -36.82 31.72
N ILE A 249 15.90 -38.06 31.32
CA ILE A 249 17.23 -38.67 31.21
C ILE A 249 17.31 -39.50 29.92
N ILE A 250 18.47 -39.51 29.26
CA ILE A 250 18.71 -40.27 28.03
C ILE A 250 19.98 -41.10 28.28
N SER A 251 19.84 -42.43 28.33
CA SER A 251 20.87 -43.42 28.73
C SER A 251 21.03 -43.61 30.25
N VAL A 252 20.66 -44.80 30.78
CA VAL A 252 20.74 -45.12 32.22
C VAL A 252 21.09 -46.58 32.54
N GLY A 253 21.89 -46.77 33.59
CA GLY A 253 22.12 -48.02 34.31
C GLY A 253 21.23 -48.19 35.57
N PRO A 254 21.58 -49.09 36.50
CA PRO A 254 20.77 -49.39 37.70
C PRO A 254 20.68 -48.26 38.75
N ASN A 255 21.63 -47.32 38.80
CA ASN A 255 21.68 -46.23 39.78
C ASN A 255 21.07 -44.93 39.21
N ARG A 256 19.76 -44.71 39.38
CA ARG A 256 18.99 -43.56 38.80
C ARG A 256 17.92 -42.95 39.71
N ASN A 257 18.22 -42.77 41.00
CA ASN A 257 17.24 -42.28 41.99
C ASN A 257 16.70 -40.85 41.80
N TRP A 258 17.28 -40.04 40.92
CA TRP A 258 16.78 -38.69 40.61
C TRP A 258 15.46 -38.69 39.83
N LEU A 259 15.21 -39.75 39.05
CA LEU A 259 14.00 -39.96 38.27
C LEU A 259 13.63 -41.45 38.27
N LEU A 260 12.69 -41.83 39.15
CA LEU A 260 12.30 -43.21 39.40
C LEU A 260 11.19 -43.65 38.45
N GLY A 261 11.39 -44.78 37.73
CA GLY A 261 10.31 -45.51 37.05
C GLY A 261 9.98 -45.07 35.61
N THR A 262 10.45 -43.91 35.14
CA THR A 262 10.29 -43.46 33.74
C THR A 262 11.53 -42.69 33.26
N ASN A 263 11.72 -42.57 31.94
CA ASN A 263 12.83 -41.79 31.35
C ASN A 263 12.53 -40.28 31.28
N SER A 264 11.28 -39.89 31.52
CA SER A 264 10.84 -38.49 31.56
C SER A 264 9.61 -38.33 32.45
N GLU A 265 9.46 -37.17 33.07
CA GLU A 265 8.30 -36.76 33.86
C GLU A 265 7.88 -35.35 33.45
N THR A 266 6.56 -35.14 33.34
CA THR A 266 5.95 -33.83 33.16
C THR A 266 4.94 -33.61 34.27
N THR A 267 5.07 -32.51 35.02
CA THR A 267 4.20 -32.18 36.15
C THR A 267 3.68 -30.76 35.99
N ASN A 268 2.36 -30.57 36.12
CA ASN A 268 1.75 -29.25 36.23
C ASN A 268 1.53 -28.90 37.70
N THR A 269 2.03 -27.75 38.16
CA THR A 269 1.89 -27.30 39.55
C THR A 269 1.74 -25.78 39.63
N VAL A 270 1.37 -25.26 40.80
CA VAL A 270 1.28 -23.82 41.06
C VAL A 270 2.40 -23.43 42.02
N LEU A 271 3.28 -22.54 41.57
CA LEU A 271 4.29 -21.91 42.44
C LEU A 271 3.76 -20.60 42.99
N SER A 272 3.97 -20.33 44.28
CA SER A 272 3.65 -19.05 44.90
C SER A 272 4.57 -17.92 44.40
N ALA A 273 4.22 -16.66 44.68
CA ALA A 273 5.12 -15.53 44.44
C ALA A 273 6.46 -15.74 45.16
N GLY A 274 7.58 -15.49 44.48
CA GLY A 274 8.91 -15.71 45.03
C GLY A 274 9.99 -15.81 43.96
N ILE A 275 11.24 -15.97 44.40
CA ILE A 275 12.41 -16.20 43.55
C ILE A 275 12.75 -17.69 43.60
N TYR A 276 12.90 -18.29 42.43
CA TYR A 276 13.20 -19.72 42.27
C TYR A 276 14.50 -19.91 41.51
N ASN A 277 15.21 -21.00 41.77
CA ASN A 277 16.36 -21.44 40.98
C ASN A 277 16.17 -22.91 40.56
N LEU A 278 16.78 -23.30 39.45
CA LEU A 278 16.58 -24.64 38.91
C LEU A 278 17.22 -25.72 39.78
N ARG A 279 18.33 -25.44 40.48
CA ARG A 279 18.97 -26.40 41.41
C ARG A 279 17.98 -26.93 42.44
N ASN A 280 17.27 -26.04 43.12
CA ASN A 280 16.32 -26.39 44.17
C ASN A 280 15.03 -26.98 43.59
N LEU A 281 14.53 -26.40 42.50
CA LEU A 281 13.28 -26.83 41.87
C LEU A 281 13.38 -28.27 41.34
N PHE A 282 14.51 -28.62 40.73
CA PHE A 282 14.75 -29.96 40.16
C PHE A 282 15.59 -30.88 41.05
N LYS A 283 16.08 -30.38 42.20
CA LYS A 283 17.03 -31.10 43.08
C LYS A 283 18.25 -31.62 42.32
N THR A 284 18.86 -30.77 41.49
CA THR A 284 19.93 -31.18 40.55
C THR A 284 21.22 -31.61 41.26
N ASN A 285 21.39 -31.25 42.54
CA ASN A 285 22.49 -31.76 43.39
C ASN A 285 22.49 -33.29 43.54
N LEU A 286 21.34 -33.94 43.33
CA LEU A 286 21.24 -35.39 43.35
C LEU A 286 21.92 -36.03 42.14
N LEU A 287 22.03 -35.35 40.99
CA LEU A 287 22.67 -35.88 39.78
C LEU A 287 24.15 -36.22 40.00
N SER A 288 24.82 -35.52 40.92
CA SER A 288 26.22 -35.76 41.28
C SER A 288 26.41 -36.81 42.38
N MET A 289 25.34 -37.46 42.86
CA MET A 289 25.43 -38.47 43.92
C MET A 289 25.76 -39.87 43.36
N PRO A 290 26.45 -40.73 44.13
CA PRO A 290 26.83 -42.08 43.66
C PRO A 290 25.63 -42.95 43.21
N ASN A 291 24.45 -42.74 43.78
CA ASN A 291 23.21 -43.44 43.41
C ASN A 291 22.51 -42.89 42.15
N ASN A 292 23.16 -41.97 41.45
CA ASN A 292 22.81 -41.43 40.12
C ASN A 292 23.99 -41.52 39.13
N SER A 293 25.04 -42.27 39.47
CA SER A 293 26.30 -42.35 38.69
C SER A 293 26.14 -42.89 37.27
N ASP A 294 25.03 -43.58 36.98
CA ASP A 294 24.76 -44.14 35.65
C ASP A 294 23.93 -43.21 34.75
N ILE A 295 23.62 -41.98 35.20
CA ILE A 295 22.94 -40.97 34.39
C ILE A 295 23.98 -40.30 33.50
N GLN A 296 23.97 -40.65 32.21
CA GLN A 296 24.86 -40.03 31.23
C GLN A 296 24.38 -38.62 30.85
N THR A 297 23.07 -38.49 30.62
CA THR A 297 22.45 -37.19 30.31
C THR A 297 21.16 -36.97 31.10
N ALA A 298 20.92 -35.71 31.46
CA ALA A 298 19.70 -35.28 32.10
C ALA A 298 19.30 -33.88 31.63
N TYR A 299 18.01 -33.60 31.63
CA TYR A 299 17.49 -32.27 31.34
C TYR A 299 16.35 -31.93 32.28
N GLY A 300 16.13 -30.63 32.46
CA GLY A 300 14.97 -30.10 33.16
C GLY A 300 14.59 -28.75 32.58
N SER A 301 13.31 -28.53 32.36
CA SER A 301 12.74 -27.26 31.90
C SER A 301 11.51 -26.91 32.72
N VAL A 302 11.42 -25.69 33.21
CA VAL A 302 10.19 -25.13 33.73
C VAL A 302 9.63 -24.14 32.71
N ASN A 303 8.38 -24.37 32.32
CA ASN A 303 7.62 -23.51 31.43
C ASN A 303 6.50 -22.89 32.25
N PHE A 304 6.28 -21.59 32.13
CA PHE A 304 5.07 -20.99 32.69
C PHE A 304 4.52 -19.95 31.74
N SER A 305 3.19 -19.88 31.70
CA SER A 305 2.47 -18.90 30.91
C SER A 305 1.63 -18.03 31.82
N LYS A 306 1.85 -16.72 31.77
CA LYS A 306 1.15 -15.73 32.59
C LYS A 306 0.39 -14.76 31.69
N LYS A 307 -0.87 -14.49 32.04
CA LYS A 307 -1.63 -13.37 31.48
C LYS A 307 -1.28 -12.10 32.22
N ILE A 308 -0.67 -11.14 31.52
CA ILE A 308 -0.51 -9.78 32.03
C ILE A 308 -1.53 -8.86 31.40
N SER A 309 -2.14 -7.97 32.18
CA SER A 309 -2.99 -6.91 31.64
C SER A 309 -2.12 -5.92 30.86
N THR A 310 -2.50 -5.64 29.63
CA THR A 310 -1.88 -4.63 28.76
C THR A 310 -2.82 -3.45 28.59
N THR A 311 -2.25 -2.29 28.27
CA THR A 311 -3.05 -1.07 28.00
C THR A 311 -3.72 -1.13 26.62
N ASN A 312 -3.03 -1.71 25.62
CA ASN A 312 -3.53 -1.90 24.26
C ASN A 312 -3.56 -3.40 23.92
N ALA A 313 -4.51 -3.79 23.07
CA ALA A 313 -4.56 -5.14 22.52
C ALA A 313 -3.68 -5.19 21.27
N LEU A 314 -2.95 -6.28 21.07
CA LEU A 314 -2.27 -6.51 19.81
C LEU A 314 -3.31 -6.81 18.72
N GLY A 315 -3.09 -6.22 17.56
CA GLY A 315 -3.93 -6.34 16.38
C GLY A 315 -3.25 -7.08 15.24
N PRO A 316 -3.98 -7.32 14.15
CA PRO A 316 -3.52 -8.05 12.97
C PRO A 316 -2.24 -7.47 12.37
N GLY A 317 -1.24 -8.29 12.13
CA GLY A 317 -0.07 -7.93 11.32
C GLY A 317 0.81 -6.85 11.97
N ILE A 318 1.47 -6.07 11.11
CA ILE A 318 2.46 -5.07 11.52
C ILE A 318 2.22 -3.70 10.87
N ARG A 319 2.79 -2.67 11.50
CA ARG A 319 2.88 -1.29 11.02
C ARG A 319 4.30 -0.78 11.10
N ILE A 320 4.57 0.31 10.40
CA ILE A 320 5.88 0.97 10.43
C ILE A 320 6.08 1.64 11.79
N LYS A 321 7.15 1.27 12.49
CA LYS A 321 7.58 1.95 13.71
C LYS A 321 8.56 3.07 13.40
N LYS A 322 9.51 2.81 12.50
CA LYS A 322 10.57 3.74 12.13
C LYS A 322 11.03 3.47 10.70
N ILE A 323 11.30 4.54 9.96
CA ILE A 323 12.02 4.47 8.70
C ILE A 323 13.33 5.21 8.89
N THR A 324 14.44 4.53 8.63
CA THR A 324 15.77 5.14 8.61
C THR A 324 16.22 5.29 7.18
N PHE A 325 16.85 6.40 6.88
CA PHE A 325 17.28 6.75 5.55
C PHE A 325 18.76 7.10 5.63
N HIS A 326 19.55 6.51 4.75
CA HIS A 326 20.98 6.77 4.66
C HIS A 326 21.30 7.22 3.25
N ASP A 327 21.89 8.40 3.13
CA ASP A 327 22.20 9.03 1.85
C ASP A 327 23.66 8.85 1.44
N GLY A 328 24.27 7.74 1.86
CA GLY A 328 25.68 7.44 1.58
C GLY A 328 26.66 8.23 2.46
N ILE A 329 26.19 9.28 3.13
CA ILE A 329 27.00 10.12 4.02
C ILE A 329 26.31 10.24 5.38
N ASN A 330 25.11 10.81 5.39
CA ASN A 330 24.29 11.09 6.55
C ASN A 330 23.21 10.04 6.74
N THR A 331 22.79 9.90 8.00
CA THR A 331 21.66 9.06 8.38
C THR A 331 20.67 9.91 9.15
N PHE A 332 19.40 9.82 8.76
CA PHE A 332 18.32 10.39 9.54
C PHE A 332 17.12 9.43 9.55
N SER A 333 16.17 9.67 10.45
CA SER A 333 15.04 8.81 10.64
C SER A 333 13.74 9.54 10.92
N LYS A 334 12.65 8.84 10.62
CA LYS A 334 11.28 9.19 10.98
C LYS A 334 10.71 8.06 11.82
N ARG A 335 10.18 8.40 12.99
CA ARG A 335 9.52 7.45 13.89
C ARG A 335 8.04 7.77 13.97
N PHE A 336 7.22 6.74 14.07
CA PHE A 336 5.77 6.84 13.99
C PHE A 336 5.14 6.47 15.35
N ILE A 337 4.16 7.25 15.80
CA ILE A 337 3.41 6.99 17.04
C ILE A 337 1.92 6.91 16.73
N TYR A 338 1.28 5.83 17.16
CA TYR A 338 -0.11 5.49 16.89
C TYR A 338 -0.98 5.62 18.14
N LYS A 339 -0.86 6.74 18.85
CA LYS A 339 -1.54 6.99 20.13
C LYS A 339 -2.61 8.06 20.01
N ARG A 340 -3.64 7.95 20.87
CA ARG A 340 -4.64 9.01 21.06
C ARG A 340 -3.96 10.26 21.65
N GLU A 341 -4.58 11.41 21.46
CA GLU A 341 -4.10 12.69 21.98
C GLU A 341 -3.86 12.60 23.50
N ASN A 342 -2.67 13.00 23.96
CA ASN A 342 -2.29 13.03 25.38
C ASN A 342 -2.58 11.71 26.14
N SER A 343 -2.46 10.56 25.47
CA SER A 343 -2.78 9.26 26.05
C SER A 343 -1.73 8.20 25.73
N ILE A 344 -1.64 7.18 26.57
CA ILE A 344 -0.88 5.95 26.28
C ILE A 344 -1.68 4.97 25.41
N LEU A 345 -2.99 5.20 25.26
CA LEU A 345 -3.90 4.35 24.50
C LEU A 345 -3.67 4.47 23.00
N SER A 346 -3.81 3.34 22.31
CA SER A 346 -3.72 3.27 20.85
C SER A 346 -4.84 4.07 20.17
N SER A 347 -4.49 4.77 19.10
CA SER A 347 -5.45 5.40 18.18
C SER A 347 -6.08 4.40 17.20
N GLY A 348 -5.61 3.14 17.23
CA GLY A 348 -6.13 2.04 16.43
C GLY A 348 -7.54 1.65 16.86
N ALA A 349 -8.39 1.44 15.86
CA ALA A 349 -9.74 0.91 15.98
C ALA A 349 -9.81 -0.40 15.20
N LEU A 350 -10.15 -1.50 15.88
CA LEU A 350 -10.39 -2.80 15.27
C LEU A 350 -11.81 -2.84 14.71
N SER A 351 -11.99 -3.20 13.43
CA SER A 351 -13.32 -3.28 12.81
C SER A 351 -14.11 -4.49 13.26
N VAL A 352 -13.47 -5.66 13.32
CA VAL A 352 -14.13 -6.90 13.71
C VAL A 352 -13.16 -7.79 14.48
N THR A 353 -13.68 -8.44 15.54
CA THR A 353 -12.93 -9.45 16.29
C THR A 353 -13.23 -10.84 15.71
N PRO A 354 -12.21 -11.67 15.45
CA PRO A 354 -12.40 -13.04 14.95
C PRO A 354 -13.29 -13.87 15.85
N MET A 355 -14.29 -14.54 15.28
CA MET A 355 -15.19 -15.42 16.02
C MET A 355 -15.14 -16.83 15.46
N TYR A 356 -14.93 -17.80 16.34
CA TYR A 356 -14.72 -19.21 15.96
C TYR A 356 -15.84 -20.13 16.45
N HIS A 357 -16.72 -19.60 17.29
CA HIS A 357 -17.88 -20.32 17.79
C HIS A 357 -19.05 -19.38 17.99
N THR A 358 -20.26 -19.90 17.84
CA THR A 358 -21.46 -19.25 18.35
C THR A 358 -22.56 -20.27 18.63
N LYS A 359 -23.54 -19.87 19.43
CA LYS A 359 -24.77 -20.62 19.67
C LYS A 359 -25.65 -20.62 18.43
N MET A 360 -26.49 -21.63 18.33
CA MET A 360 -27.46 -21.73 17.25
C MET A 360 -28.78 -22.27 17.79
N SER A 361 -29.88 -21.70 17.29
CA SER A 361 -31.23 -22.21 17.47
C SER A 361 -31.81 -22.49 16.09
N VAL A 362 -32.47 -23.63 15.91
CA VAL A 362 -33.24 -23.92 14.70
C VAL A 362 -34.72 -24.00 15.07
N GLY A 363 -35.61 -23.52 14.19
CA GLY A 363 -37.04 -23.31 14.42
C GLY A 363 -37.88 -24.54 14.81
N THR A 364 -37.26 -25.69 15.06
CA THR A 364 -37.87 -26.94 15.55
C THR A 364 -37.61 -27.21 17.04
N GLY A 365 -37.06 -26.24 17.78
CA GLY A 365 -36.74 -26.38 19.22
C GLY A 365 -35.42 -27.12 19.50
N ALA A 366 -34.62 -27.40 18.47
CA ALA A 366 -33.26 -27.88 18.64
C ALA A 366 -32.30 -26.69 18.81
N SER A 367 -31.35 -26.83 19.73
CA SER A 367 -30.33 -25.83 20.02
C SER A 367 -28.96 -26.47 19.99
N GLY A 368 -27.92 -25.70 19.68
CA GLY A 368 -26.57 -26.22 19.62
C GLY A 368 -25.54 -25.13 19.48
N TYR A 369 -24.38 -25.52 18.97
CA TYR A 369 -23.28 -24.60 18.69
C TYR A 369 -22.57 -24.97 17.39
N ILE A 370 -21.91 -23.97 16.81
CA ILE A 370 -21.05 -24.11 15.65
C ILE A 370 -19.61 -23.86 16.09
N LEU A 371 -18.68 -24.63 15.52
CA LEU A 371 -17.24 -24.42 15.65
C LEU A 371 -16.63 -24.32 14.27
N SER A 372 -15.68 -23.42 14.09
CA SER A 372 -14.96 -23.26 12.82
C SER A 372 -13.51 -22.89 13.07
N SER A 373 -12.62 -23.40 12.22
CA SER A 373 -11.21 -23.02 12.16
C SER A 373 -11.01 -21.66 11.45
N ASN A 374 -12.00 -21.22 10.68
CA ASN A 374 -12.09 -19.92 10.04
C ASN A 374 -13.07 -19.01 10.78
N TRP A 375 -13.02 -17.71 10.51
CA TRP A 375 -13.94 -16.76 11.13
C TRP A 375 -15.38 -17.05 10.69
N LEU A 376 -16.30 -17.05 11.66
CA LEU A 376 -17.72 -17.21 11.44
C LEU A 376 -18.40 -15.89 11.07
N ASN A 377 -17.80 -14.76 11.42
CA ASN A 377 -18.27 -13.42 11.08
C ASN A 377 -17.53 -12.84 9.87
N ASP A 378 -18.18 -11.90 9.21
CA ASP A 378 -17.63 -11.26 8.02
C ASP A 378 -16.66 -10.13 8.38
N GLN A 379 -15.71 -9.87 7.47
CA GLN A 379 -14.83 -8.70 7.49
C GLN A 379 -15.06 -7.90 6.21
N THR A 380 -15.27 -6.59 6.32
CA THR A 380 -15.48 -5.73 5.14
C THR A 380 -14.35 -4.75 4.85
N GLU A 381 -13.32 -4.72 5.70
CA GLU A 381 -12.14 -3.87 5.51
C GLU A 381 -10.96 -4.66 4.95
N ASP A 382 -10.18 -4.02 4.07
CA ASP A 382 -8.90 -4.56 3.60
C ASP A 382 -7.84 -4.61 4.73
N SER A 383 -7.89 -3.67 5.68
CA SER A 383 -7.07 -3.66 6.90
C SER A 383 -7.98 -3.69 8.13
N PRO A 384 -7.92 -4.72 9.00
CA PRO A 384 -8.83 -4.81 10.14
C PRO A 384 -8.58 -3.76 11.23
N VAL A 385 -7.45 -3.05 11.20
CA VAL A 385 -7.16 -1.94 12.12
C VAL A 385 -6.96 -0.65 11.34
N GLY A 386 -7.75 0.36 11.68
CA GLY A 386 -7.61 1.73 11.19
C GLY A 386 -7.15 2.67 12.30
N TYR A 387 -6.17 3.54 12.01
CA TYR A 387 -5.64 4.51 12.97
C TYR A 387 -6.29 5.88 12.78
N SER A 388 -6.94 6.38 13.84
CA SER A 388 -7.54 7.72 13.84
C SER A 388 -6.51 8.84 13.97
N ARG A 389 -5.29 8.54 14.45
CA ARG A 389 -4.21 9.51 14.69
C ARG A 389 -2.84 8.87 14.54
N VAL A 390 -1.95 9.51 13.79
CA VAL A 390 -0.55 9.08 13.62
C VAL A 390 0.37 10.29 13.75
N GLU A 391 1.33 10.24 14.67
CA GLU A 391 2.41 11.23 14.72
C GLU A 391 3.62 10.71 13.95
N GLU A 392 4.11 11.49 13.00
CA GLU A 392 5.42 11.31 12.38
C GLU A 392 6.40 12.26 13.04
N ILE A 393 7.49 11.74 13.61
CA ILE A 393 8.48 12.53 14.35
C ILE A 393 9.84 12.37 13.67
N SER A 394 10.44 13.49 13.30
CA SER A 394 11.80 13.54 12.74
C SER A 394 12.86 13.54 13.84
N ASP A 395 14.13 13.25 13.50
CA ASP A 395 15.22 13.21 14.49
C ASP A 395 15.44 14.53 15.24
N ASN A 396 15.10 15.66 14.63
CA ASN A 396 15.13 16.98 15.28
C ASN A 396 13.89 17.26 16.15
N ASN A 397 13.07 16.25 16.44
CA ASN A 397 11.80 16.31 17.16
C ASN A 397 10.67 17.12 16.50
N ALA A 398 10.86 17.63 15.29
CA ALA A 398 9.78 18.24 14.53
C ALA A 398 8.74 17.17 14.16
N LYS A 399 7.45 17.54 14.16
CA LYS A 399 6.35 16.57 14.10
C LYS A 399 5.31 16.90 13.03
N VAL A 400 4.75 15.85 12.49
CA VAL A 400 3.49 15.86 11.76
C VAL A 400 2.49 15.08 12.56
N ILE A 401 1.29 15.61 12.75
CA ILE A 401 0.20 14.84 13.35
C ILE A 401 -0.90 14.71 12.30
N HIS A 402 -1.10 13.49 11.82
CA HIS A 402 -2.16 13.15 10.89
C HIS A 402 -3.37 12.61 11.64
N TYR A 403 -4.57 13.05 11.25
CA TYR A 403 -5.83 12.54 11.76
C TYR A 403 -6.62 11.94 10.61
N PHE A 404 -7.18 10.75 10.81
CA PHE A 404 -7.94 10.02 9.80
C PHE A 404 -9.31 9.62 10.33
N SER A 405 -10.27 9.43 9.42
CA SER A 405 -11.49 8.70 9.74
C SER A 405 -11.19 7.21 9.94
N SER A 406 -11.84 6.61 10.92
CA SER A 406 -11.61 5.23 11.37
C SER A 406 -12.92 4.46 11.52
N TYR A 407 -12.84 3.18 11.90
CA TYR A 407 -14.01 2.36 12.19
C TYR A 407 -14.89 2.95 13.30
N ASN A 408 -14.29 3.65 14.27
CA ASN A 408 -15.04 4.33 15.33
C ASN A 408 -15.87 5.51 14.82
N ASP A 409 -15.45 6.18 13.74
CA ASP A 409 -16.22 7.27 13.13
C ASP A 409 -17.37 6.73 12.28
N PHE A 410 -17.12 5.62 11.57
CA PHE A 410 -18.06 5.05 10.60
C PHE A 410 -18.08 3.52 10.70
N PRO A 411 -18.74 2.91 11.70
CA PRO A 411 -18.83 1.46 11.81
C PRO A 411 -19.62 0.87 10.64
N ASP A 412 -19.43 -0.43 10.40
CA ASP A 412 -20.23 -1.15 9.40
C ASP A 412 -21.66 -1.38 9.91
N GLU A 413 -22.60 -1.49 8.97
CA GLU A 413 -23.99 -1.80 9.28
C GLU A 413 -24.21 -3.32 9.21
N ILE A 414 -25.18 -3.83 9.97
CA ILE A 414 -25.55 -5.25 9.96
C ILE A 414 -26.67 -5.47 8.91
N SER A 415 -26.56 -6.54 8.12
CA SER A 415 -27.60 -6.93 7.16
C SER A 415 -28.89 -7.40 7.86
N ILE A 416 -29.98 -7.50 7.10
CA ILE A 416 -31.24 -8.05 7.60
C ILE A 416 -31.26 -9.54 7.29
N SER A 417 -31.20 -10.37 8.33
CA SER A 417 -31.36 -11.83 8.21
C SER A 417 -32.80 -12.18 7.85
N LEU A 418 -32.99 -13.19 6.99
CA LEU A 418 -34.32 -13.72 6.64
C LEU A 418 -34.73 -14.94 7.48
N ASN A 419 -33.82 -15.47 8.30
CA ASN A 419 -34.00 -16.66 9.13
C ASN A 419 -33.53 -16.41 10.59
N ASP A 420 -34.04 -17.18 11.56
CA ASP A 420 -33.72 -17.07 12.99
C ASP A 420 -32.28 -17.49 13.34
N HIS A 421 -31.36 -16.52 13.52
CA HIS A 421 -29.95 -16.78 13.80
C HIS A 421 -29.31 -15.73 14.71
N ASP A 422 -28.08 -15.97 15.16
CA ASP A 422 -27.28 -14.96 15.88
C ASP A 422 -26.92 -13.81 14.93
N GLU A 423 -27.27 -12.58 15.28
CA GLU A 423 -26.96 -11.36 14.52
C GLU A 423 -25.46 -11.21 14.22
N LYS A 424 -24.60 -11.84 15.02
CA LYS A 424 -23.16 -11.84 14.78
C LYS A 424 -22.72 -12.64 13.55
N LEU A 425 -23.59 -13.50 13.02
CA LEU A 425 -23.39 -14.20 11.74
C LEU A 425 -23.94 -13.42 10.54
N SER A 426 -24.62 -12.31 10.79
CA SER A 426 -25.14 -11.44 9.74
C SER A 426 -24.00 -10.80 8.96
N SER A 427 -24.15 -10.76 7.64
CA SER A 427 -23.22 -10.09 6.74
C SER A 427 -23.18 -8.61 7.03
N LEU A 428 -21.99 -8.03 6.88
CA LEU A 428 -21.78 -6.62 7.14
C LEU A 428 -21.94 -5.81 5.84
N VAL A 429 -22.64 -4.68 5.94
CA VAL A 429 -22.73 -3.67 4.90
C VAL A 429 -21.63 -2.64 5.15
N SER A 430 -20.58 -2.72 4.34
CA SER A 430 -19.35 -1.93 4.52
C SER A 430 -19.59 -0.42 4.41
N ASN A 431 -19.04 0.33 5.36
CA ASN A 431 -18.86 1.77 5.27
C ASN A 431 -17.38 2.17 5.04
N SER A 432 -16.54 1.24 4.54
CA SER A 432 -15.10 1.42 4.33
C SER A 432 -14.75 2.61 3.43
N TYR A 433 -15.61 2.97 2.48
CA TYR A 433 -15.44 4.14 1.60
C TYR A 433 -15.34 5.48 2.35
N LEU A 434 -15.82 5.56 3.60
CA LEU A 434 -15.74 6.73 4.50
C LEU A 434 -14.49 6.75 5.38
N ARG A 435 -13.78 5.64 5.50
CA ARG A 435 -12.66 5.42 6.43
C ARG A 435 -11.30 5.62 5.75
N GLY A 436 -10.24 5.82 6.54
CA GLY A 436 -8.90 6.13 6.03
C GLY A 436 -8.77 7.50 5.36
N ARG A 437 -9.79 8.35 5.42
CA ARG A 437 -9.78 9.71 4.85
C ARG A 437 -9.06 10.63 5.80
N LYS A 438 -8.09 11.38 5.29
CA LYS A 438 -7.34 12.38 6.07
C LYS A 438 -8.28 13.50 6.49
N LYS A 439 -8.53 13.68 7.79
CA LYS A 439 -9.39 14.74 8.35
C LYS A 439 -8.61 16.01 8.61
N MET A 440 -7.37 15.89 9.09
CA MET A 440 -6.55 17.01 9.52
C MET A 440 -5.07 16.65 9.55
N GLU A 441 -4.21 17.65 9.32
CA GLU A 441 -2.77 17.60 9.54
C GLU A 441 -2.32 18.80 10.38
N VAL A 442 -1.46 18.55 11.35
CA VAL A 442 -0.82 19.59 12.16
C VAL A 442 0.69 19.44 12.04
N PHE A 443 1.34 20.49 11.57
CA PHE A 443 2.78 20.58 11.34
C PHE A 443 3.36 21.33 12.55
N LEU A 444 4.30 20.73 13.26
CA LEU A 444 4.98 21.32 14.41
C LEU A 444 6.49 21.42 14.18
N ASP A 445 7.08 22.54 14.58
CA ASP A 445 8.53 22.70 14.60
C ASP A 445 9.19 21.84 15.71
N SER A 446 10.53 21.88 15.79
CA SER A 446 11.30 21.15 16.80
C SER A 446 11.04 21.59 18.25
N LEU A 447 10.41 22.76 18.44
CA LEU A 447 10.04 23.32 19.74
C LEU A 447 8.57 23.02 20.09
N ASN A 448 7.85 22.26 19.25
CA ASN A 448 6.42 21.97 19.32
C ASN A 448 5.50 23.19 19.10
N HIS A 449 5.95 24.23 18.39
CA HIS A 449 5.04 25.27 17.90
C HIS A 449 4.36 24.81 16.61
N ILE A 450 3.07 25.07 16.47
CA ILE A 450 2.33 24.79 15.25
C ILE A 450 2.77 25.79 14.17
N VAL A 451 3.30 25.29 13.05
CA VAL A 451 3.68 26.12 11.89
C VAL A 451 2.63 26.09 10.80
N ARG A 452 1.82 25.03 10.74
CA ARG A 452 0.74 24.87 9.78
C ARG A 452 -0.33 23.92 10.29
N LYS A 453 -1.58 24.21 9.98
CA LYS A 453 -2.73 23.33 10.16
C LYS A 453 -3.49 23.19 8.85
N GLN A 454 -3.89 21.97 8.51
CA GLN A 454 -4.70 21.68 7.33
C GLN A 454 -5.90 20.85 7.74
N VAL A 455 -7.10 21.22 7.29
CA VAL A 455 -8.35 20.50 7.57
C VAL A 455 -9.04 20.18 6.25
N TYR A 456 -9.42 18.91 6.10
CA TYR A 456 -9.98 18.37 4.88
C TYR A 456 -11.43 17.96 5.12
N THR A 457 -12.32 18.38 4.23
CA THR A 457 -13.72 17.96 4.26
C THR A 457 -14.04 17.21 2.99
N TYR A 458 -14.79 16.12 3.13
CA TYR A 458 -15.25 15.29 2.02
C TYR A 458 -16.77 15.30 1.96
N LYS A 459 -17.31 15.20 0.76
CA LYS A 459 -18.73 14.97 0.52
C LYS A 459 -18.93 13.79 -0.42
N ASP A 460 -20.08 13.17 -0.31
CA ASP A 460 -20.52 12.15 -1.23
C ASP A 460 -21.21 12.78 -2.44
N VAL A 461 -21.01 12.20 -3.63
CA VAL A 461 -21.68 12.62 -4.87
C VAL A 461 -23.03 11.90 -4.97
N LEU A 462 -24.09 12.57 -4.51
CA LEU A 462 -25.42 11.98 -4.32
C LEU A 462 -26.00 11.35 -5.59
N GLU A 463 -25.80 12.00 -6.74
CA GLU A 463 -26.36 11.62 -8.04
C GLU A 463 -25.80 10.29 -8.57
N ARG A 464 -24.66 9.83 -8.01
CA ARG A 464 -23.93 8.62 -8.46
C ARG A 464 -23.96 7.49 -7.44
N ARG A 465 -24.77 7.62 -6.38
CA ARG A 465 -24.98 6.54 -5.42
C ARG A 465 -25.62 5.35 -6.12
N LYS A 466 -25.05 4.17 -5.91
CA LYS A 466 -25.69 2.92 -6.31
C LYS A 466 -25.63 1.94 -5.15
N ASP A 467 -26.80 1.51 -4.70
CA ASP A 467 -26.93 0.44 -3.72
C ASP A 467 -27.38 -0.81 -4.46
N ILE A 468 -26.50 -1.80 -4.51
CA ILE A 468 -26.81 -3.09 -5.12
C ILE A 468 -27.27 -4.00 -3.99
N THR A 469 -28.56 -4.33 -3.98
CA THR A 469 -29.10 -5.33 -3.05
C THR A 469 -28.83 -6.71 -3.63
N PHE A 470 -28.33 -7.61 -2.81
CA PHE A 470 -28.06 -9.00 -3.20
C PHE A 470 -28.50 -9.96 -2.11
N LEU A 471 -28.68 -11.22 -2.51
CA LEU A 471 -28.88 -12.32 -1.57
C LEU A 471 -27.50 -12.89 -1.24
N ASP A 472 -27.11 -12.81 0.02
CA ASP A 472 -25.91 -13.47 0.51
C ASP A 472 -26.26 -14.87 1.00
N VAL A 473 -25.42 -15.83 0.64
CA VAL A 473 -25.65 -17.26 0.86
C VAL A 473 -24.39 -17.82 1.50
N LYS A 474 -24.42 -17.97 2.83
CA LYS A 474 -23.28 -18.41 3.62
C LYS A 474 -23.47 -19.85 4.09
N THR A 475 -22.61 -20.75 3.62
CA THR A 475 -22.62 -22.15 4.06
C THR A 475 -21.76 -22.33 5.31
N LEU A 476 -22.34 -22.95 6.34
CA LEU A 476 -21.70 -23.23 7.62
C LEU A 476 -21.62 -24.75 7.81
N PHE A 477 -20.41 -25.27 8.02
CA PHE A 477 -20.11 -26.71 8.18
C PHE A 477 -19.87 -27.09 9.66
N ASN A 478 -19.84 -28.40 9.96
CA ASN A 478 -19.45 -28.99 11.25
C ASN A 478 -20.21 -28.47 12.49
N LYS A 479 -21.52 -28.76 12.54
CA LYS A 479 -22.42 -28.31 13.62
C LYS A 479 -22.67 -29.40 14.64
N VAL A 480 -22.84 -29.01 15.90
CA VAL A 480 -23.32 -29.91 16.94
C VAL A 480 -24.69 -29.45 17.39
N LEU A 481 -25.73 -30.14 16.92
CA LEU A 481 -27.12 -29.93 17.34
C LEU A 481 -27.51 -30.89 18.47
N MET A 482 -28.25 -30.37 19.44
CA MET A 482 -28.87 -31.17 20.50
C MET A 482 -30.39 -30.94 20.50
N THR A 483 -31.16 -32.03 20.56
CA THR A 483 -32.62 -31.98 20.68
C THR A 483 -33.02 -32.17 22.15
N ASN A 484 -33.98 -31.38 22.62
CA ASN A 484 -34.36 -31.35 24.03
C ASN A 484 -35.17 -32.60 24.51
N ASN A 485 -35.37 -33.62 23.66
CA ASN A 485 -36.41 -34.65 23.86
C ASN A 485 -35.91 -36.12 23.88
N SER A 486 -34.63 -36.41 24.14
CA SER A 486 -34.18 -37.81 24.32
C SER A 486 -33.12 -37.98 25.42
N PRO A 487 -33.19 -39.03 26.28
CA PRO A 487 -32.17 -39.33 27.29
C PRO A 487 -30.79 -39.66 26.69
N VAL A 488 -30.74 -39.91 25.37
CA VAL A 488 -29.53 -40.03 24.59
C VAL A 488 -29.59 -38.92 23.54
N GLY A 489 -28.94 -37.80 23.82
CA GLY A 489 -28.91 -36.64 22.93
C GLY A 489 -28.36 -37.05 21.57
N LEU A 490 -29.20 -37.01 20.54
CA LEU A 490 -28.80 -37.38 19.19
C LEU A 490 -28.01 -36.19 18.61
N VAL A 491 -26.69 -36.34 18.53
CA VAL A 491 -25.80 -35.36 17.89
C VAL A 491 -25.91 -35.54 16.39
N VAL A 492 -26.48 -34.55 15.71
CA VAL A 492 -26.53 -34.51 14.25
C VAL A 492 -25.53 -33.48 13.75
N GLU A 493 -24.57 -33.94 12.95
CA GLU A 493 -23.73 -33.08 12.13
C GLU A 493 -24.50 -32.78 10.83
N ALA A 494 -24.76 -31.49 10.57
CA ALA A 494 -25.47 -31.06 9.37
C ALA A 494 -24.92 -29.73 8.87
N ASP A 495 -24.82 -29.61 7.55
CA ASP A 495 -24.52 -28.34 6.89
C ASP A 495 -25.78 -27.46 6.90
N MET A 496 -25.62 -26.15 7.05
CA MET A 496 -26.72 -25.23 6.75
C MET A 496 -26.25 -24.05 5.95
N THR A 497 -27.20 -23.52 5.20
CA THR A 497 -27.06 -22.31 4.42
C THR A 497 -27.82 -21.19 5.09
N LEU A 498 -27.09 -20.16 5.48
CA LEU A 498 -27.62 -18.90 5.96
C LEU A 498 -27.90 -18.00 4.76
N ILE A 499 -29.15 -17.57 4.63
CA ILE A 499 -29.59 -16.72 3.52
C ILE A 499 -29.96 -15.35 4.08
N GLN A 500 -29.38 -14.30 3.53
CA GLN A 500 -29.56 -12.95 4.02
C GLN A 500 -29.73 -11.94 2.90
N LYS A 501 -30.43 -10.85 3.17
CA LYS A 501 -30.54 -9.74 2.25
C LYS A 501 -29.52 -8.67 2.63
N SER A 502 -28.50 -8.49 1.80
CA SER A 502 -27.43 -7.52 2.02
C SER A 502 -27.36 -6.47 0.91
N LYS A 503 -26.52 -5.45 1.10
CA LYS A 503 -26.31 -4.35 0.16
C LYS A 503 -24.81 -4.06 -0.01
N VAL A 504 -24.38 -3.89 -1.26
CA VAL A 504 -23.10 -3.24 -1.57
C VAL A 504 -23.38 -1.77 -1.85
N LYS A 505 -22.76 -0.88 -1.07
CA LYS A 505 -22.84 0.57 -1.26
C LYS A 505 -21.70 1.03 -2.18
N SER A 506 -22.03 1.49 -3.38
CA SER A 506 -21.12 2.23 -4.24
C SER A 506 -21.26 3.72 -3.98
N ARG A 507 -20.17 4.37 -3.56
CA ARG A 507 -20.13 5.76 -3.13
C ARG A 507 -18.89 6.44 -3.70
N PHE A 508 -19.02 7.72 -4.03
CA PHE A 508 -17.91 8.51 -4.57
C PHE A 508 -17.65 9.67 -3.62
N MET A 509 -16.67 9.48 -2.73
CA MET A 509 -16.24 10.53 -1.82
C MET A 509 -15.25 11.44 -2.52
N VAL A 510 -15.58 12.73 -2.57
CA VAL A 510 -14.75 13.76 -3.17
C VAL A 510 -14.39 14.82 -2.14
N GLN A 511 -13.19 15.38 -2.22
CA GLN A 511 -12.78 16.47 -1.33
C GLN A 511 -13.60 17.70 -1.67
N SER A 512 -14.43 18.17 -0.74
CA SER A 512 -15.34 19.31 -0.92
C SER A 512 -14.70 20.62 -0.48
N SER A 513 -13.89 20.60 0.58
CA SER A 513 -13.16 21.77 1.02
C SER A 513 -11.82 21.42 1.66
N PHE A 514 -10.94 22.41 1.65
CA PHE A 514 -9.62 22.37 2.23
C PHE A 514 -9.35 23.71 2.92
N LEU A 515 -9.20 23.67 4.24
CA LEU A 515 -8.81 24.84 5.03
C LEU A 515 -7.35 24.68 5.41
N LYS A 516 -6.55 25.72 5.17
CA LYS A 516 -5.14 25.79 5.53
C LYS A 516 -4.89 27.03 6.36
N THR A 517 -4.20 26.87 7.47
CA THR A 517 -3.72 27.95 8.32
C THR A 517 -2.21 27.86 8.40
N ASP A 518 -1.50 28.84 7.87
CA ASP A 518 -0.06 29.02 8.07
C ASP A 518 0.18 29.98 9.25
N TYR A 519 1.06 29.63 10.18
CA TYR A 519 1.37 30.44 11.36
C TYR A 519 2.74 31.09 11.22
N PHE A 520 2.82 32.38 11.53
CA PHE A 520 4.01 33.22 11.44
C PHE A 520 4.21 33.98 12.75
N GLY A 521 4.63 33.27 13.80
CA GLY A 521 4.66 33.83 15.16
C GLY A 521 3.25 34.05 15.69
N ASN A 522 2.89 35.31 15.98
CA ASN A 522 1.54 35.67 16.45
C ASN A 522 0.52 35.85 15.32
N ASP A 523 0.98 35.96 14.06
CA ASP A 523 0.13 36.14 12.90
C ASP A 523 -0.21 34.80 12.23
N SER A 524 -1.29 34.78 11.45
CA SER A 524 -1.63 33.64 10.62
C SER A 524 -2.29 34.03 9.29
N LEU A 525 -2.06 33.21 8.27
CA LEU A 525 -2.75 33.27 6.99
C LEU A 525 -3.70 32.07 6.89
N VAL A 526 -5.00 32.33 6.83
CA VAL A 526 -6.02 31.29 6.67
C VAL A 526 -6.51 31.33 5.23
N SER A 527 -6.43 30.21 4.51
CA SER A 527 -6.99 30.04 3.18
C SER A 527 -7.98 28.87 3.14
N VAL A 528 -9.13 29.05 2.53
CA VAL A 528 -10.17 28.03 2.34
C VAL A 528 -10.38 27.83 0.84
N SER A 529 -10.15 26.61 0.35
CA SER A 529 -10.45 26.20 -1.02
C SER A 529 -11.65 25.25 -1.05
N ASN A 530 -12.71 25.63 -1.74
CA ASN A 530 -13.91 24.81 -1.96
C ASN A 530 -13.90 24.22 -3.38
N SER A 531 -14.04 22.91 -3.49
CA SER A 531 -14.10 22.20 -4.76
C SER A 531 -15.54 21.83 -5.12
N PHE A 532 -15.94 22.19 -6.33
CA PHE A 532 -17.27 21.95 -6.87
C PHE A 532 -17.19 21.02 -8.07
N TYR A 533 -18.00 19.96 -8.02
CA TYR A 533 -18.04 18.86 -8.98
C TYR A 533 -19.30 19.00 -9.82
N ASP A 534 -19.47 20.19 -10.41
CA ASP A 534 -20.71 20.65 -11.01
C ASP A 534 -21.05 19.92 -12.34
N ASN A 535 -20.23 18.96 -12.78
CA ASN A 535 -20.48 18.17 -13.98
C ASN A 535 -20.90 16.71 -13.63
N PRO A 536 -22.17 16.31 -13.84
CA PRO A 536 -22.64 14.96 -13.59
C PRO A 536 -22.15 13.92 -14.62
N LEU A 537 -21.35 14.30 -15.62
CA LEU A 537 -20.71 13.39 -16.58
C LEU A 537 -19.32 12.90 -16.14
N ASN A 538 -18.63 13.59 -15.22
CA ASN A 538 -17.35 13.12 -14.66
C ASN A 538 -17.14 13.48 -13.18
N ASN A 539 -16.14 12.88 -12.52
CA ASN A 539 -15.80 13.13 -11.11
C ASN A 539 -14.69 14.19 -10.95
N TYR A 540 -14.46 15.05 -11.94
CA TYR A 540 -13.38 16.04 -11.89
C TYR A 540 -13.89 17.36 -11.30
N PRO A 541 -13.10 18.05 -10.47
CA PRO A 541 -13.47 19.36 -9.97
C PRO A 541 -13.57 20.32 -11.16
N ARG A 542 -14.76 20.90 -11.34
CA ARG A 542 -15.03 21.91 -12.38
C ARG A 542 -14.63 23.29 -11.90
N ARG A 543 -14.87 23.57 -10.62
CA ARG A 543 -14.62 24.88 -10.03
C ARG A 543 -13.92 24.72 -8.69
N ILE A 544 -12.84 25.45 -8.47
CA ILE A 544 -12.11 25.53 -7.21
C ILE A 544 -12.10 26.99 -6.80
N GLU A 545 -12.82 27.32 -5.73
CA GLU A 545 -12.92 28.67 -5.17
C GLU A 545 -12.03 28.78 -3.95
N THR A 546 -11.07 29.69 -3.97
CA THR A 546 -10.14 29.95 -2.87
C THR A 546 -10.37 31.33 -2.29
N LYS A 547 -10.57 31.39 -0.97
CA LYS A 547 -10.61 32.63 -0.19
C LYS A 547 -9.52 32.64 0.86
N ASP A 548 -8.93 33.78 1.17
CA ASP A 548 -8.00 33.89 2.30
C ASP A 548 -8.33 35.04 3.27
N SER A 549 -7.66 35.03 4.41
CA SER A 549 -7.81 36.03 5.49
C SER A 549 -7.24 37.40 5.13
N GLN A 550 -6.56 37.55 3.99
CA GLN A 550 -6.05 38.82 3.45
C GLN A 550 -6.97 39.39 2.36
N GLY A 551 -8.14 38.77 2.14
CA GLY A 551 -9.15 39.24 1.19
C GLY A 551 -9.01 38.69 -0.22
N LEU A 552 -8.12 37.72 -0.46
CA LEU A 552 -8.12 36.98 -1.73
C LEU A 552 -9.47 36.29 -1.90
N HIS A 553 -10.05 36.41 -3.09
CA HIS A 553 -11.17 35.60 -3.54
C HIS A 553 -10.99 35.30 -5.02
N GLU A 554 -10.44 34.12 -5.30
CA GLU A 554 -10.21 33.65 -6.66
C GLU A 554 -10.97 32.35 -6.93
N VAL A 555 -11.29 32.13 -8.20
CA VAL A 555 -11.91 30.90 -8.67
C VAL A 555 -11.17 30.41 -9.90
N MET A 556 -10.84 29.13 -9.91
CA MET A 556 -10.37 28.42 -11.08
C MET A 556 -11.48 27.53 -11.61
N LEU A 557 -11.89 27.76 -12.86
CA LEU A 557 -12.85 26.94 -13.59
C LEU A 557 -12.12 26.12 -14.65
N THR A 558 -12.47 24.84 -14.78
CA THR A 558 -11.91 23.92 -15.78
C THR A 558 -13.03 23.19 -16.51
N THR A 559 -12.94 23.10 -17.84
CA THR A 559 -13.79 22.25 -18.68
C THR A 559 -12.99 21.06 -19.22
N TYR A 560 -13.69 19.96 -19.50
CA TYR A 560 -13.16 18.66 -19.90
C TYR A 560 -13.85 18.14 -21.17
N PRO A 561 -13.36 17.09 -21.84
CA PRO A 561 -13.91 16.63 -23.13
C PRO A 561 -15.40 16.26 -23.10
N LEU A 562 -15.93 15.85 -21.95
CA LEU A 562 -17.36 15.54 -21.79
C LEU A 562 -18.25 16.78 -21.64
N ASP A 563 -17.68 17.97 -21.45
CA ASP A 563 -18.42 19.24 -21.42
C ASP A 563 -18.81 19.74 -22.84
N TYR A 564 -18.35 19.06 -23.88
CA TYR A 564 -18.54 19.44 -25.27
C TYR A 564 -19.28 18.34 -26.04
N VAL A 565 -20.04 18.73 -27.07
CA VAL A 565 -20.50 17.76 -28.08
C VAL A 565 -19.30 17.15 -28.81
N ASN A 566 -19.49 15.97 -29.39
CA ASN A 566 -18.39 15.31 -30.08
C ASN A 566 -18.14 16.00 -31.42
N GLU A 567 -17.05 16.77 -31.51
CA GLU A 567 -16.69 17.56 -32.70
C GLU A 567 -15.24 17.27 -33.09
N HIS A 568 -14.95 17.34 -34.39
CA HIS A 568 -13.59 17.24 -34.91
C HIS A 568 -12.84 18.58 -34.76
N ILE A 569 -12.84 19.12 -33.54
CA ILE A 569 -12.24 20.40 -33.19
C ILE A 569 -11.45 20.25 -31.90
N PHE A 570 -10.31 20.95 -31.79
CA PHE A 570 -9.43 20.90 -30.61
C PHE A 570 -8.97 19.50 -30.16
N GLY A 571 -9.12 18.47 -31.00
CA GLY A 571 -8.82 17.06 -30.68
C GLY A 571 -9.87 16.36 -29.80
N LEU A 572 -11.05 16.97 -29.59
CA LEU A 572 -12.09 16.46 -28.68
C LEU A 572 -12.52 15.01 -28.98
N ASP A 573 -12.74 14.69 -30.24
CA ASP A 573 -13.12 13.34 -30.70
C ASP A 573 -12.04 12.28 -30.40
N SER A 574 -10.77 12.65 -30.57
CA SER A 574 -9.61 11.81 -30.32
C SER A 574 -9.45 11.54 -28.83
N LEU A 575 -9.66 12.55 -27.97
CA LEU A 575 -9.62 12.38 -26.52
C LEU A 575 -10.75 11.47 -26.00
N ARG A 576 -11.96 11.61 -26.55
CA ARG A 576 -13.13 10.82 -26.12
C ARG A 576 -13.03 9.36 -26.55
N SER A 577 -12.62 9.12 -27.79
CA SER A 577 -12.43 7.77 -28.33
C SER A 577 -11.31 7.01 -27.61
N SER A 578 -10.26 7.72 -27.17
CA SER A 578 -9.15 7.16 -26.38
C SER A 578 -9.36 7.16 -24.86
N ARG A 579 -10.54 7.57 -24.35
CA ARG A 579 -10.88 7.65 -22.92
C ARG A 579 -9.99 8.58 -22.08
N GLN A 580 -9.35 9.56 -22.72
CA GLN A 580 -8.53 10.60 -22.06
C GLN A 580 -9.40 11.77 -21.54
N LEU A 581 -10.33 11.48 -20.63
CA LEU A 581 -11.40 12.39 -20.22
C LEU A 581 -11.02 13.40 -19.12
N SER A 582 -9.83 13.27 -18.53
CA SER A 582 -9.33 14.16 -17.46
C SER A 582 -8.48 15.32 -17.99
N LEU A 583 -8.18 15.36 -19.29
CA LEU A 583 -7.36 16.41 -19.90
C LEU A 583 -8.18 17.70 -20.00
N PRO A 584 -7.64 18.86 -19.57
CA PRO A 584 -8.39 20.11 -19.61
C PRO A 584 -8.58 20.57 -21.06
N ILE A 585 -9.76 21.12 -21.38
CA ILE A 585 -10.01 21.83 -22.64
C ILE A 585 -9.84 23.32 -22.44
N GLU A 586 -10.49 23.88 -21.41
CA GLU A 586 -10.34 25.28 -21.01
C GLU A 586 -10.07 25.39 -19.51
N ARG A 587 -9.17 26.30 -19.13
CA ARG A 587 -8.94 26.69 -17.73
C ARG A 587 -9.03 28.21 -17.63
N VAL A 588 -9.92 28.71 -16.80
CA VAL A 588 -10.14 30.14 -16.59
C VAL A 588 -10.02 30.48 -15.11
N LYS A 589 -9.19 31.47 -14.79
CA LYS A 589 -9.10 32.04 -13.45
C LYS A 589 -9.81 33.38 -13.44
N TYR A 590 -10.67 33.59 -12.45
CA TYR A 590 -11.32 34.87 -12.20
C TYR A 590 -11.29 35.24 -10.72
N ILE A 591 -11.38 36.54 -10.43
CA ILE A 591 -11.53 37.10 -9.10
C ILE A 591 -12.86 37.83 -9.01
N PHE A 592 -13.28 38.27 -7.82
CA PHE A 592 -14.48 39.09 -7.66
C PHE A 592 -14.13 40.56 -7.44
N ARG A 593 -14.71 41.46 -8.24
CA ARG A 593 -14.73 42.92 -7.99
C ARG A 593 -16.17 43.38 -7.95
N ASN A 594 -16.57 44.08 -6.88
CA ASN A 594 -17.96 44.51 -6.66
C ASN A 594 -18.99 43.37 -6.82
N LEU A 595 -18.67 42.18 -6.29
CA LEU A 595 -19.47 40.96 -6.39
C LEU A 595 -19.63 40.38 -7.81
N GLN A 596 -18.96 40.96 -8.82
CA GLN A 596 -18.98 40.45 -10.19
C GLN A 596 -17.67 39.72 -10.53
N PRO A 597 -17.73 38.60 -11.27
CA PRO A 597 -16.53 37.90 -11.71
C PRO A 597 -15.76 38.71 -12.77
N ASP A 598 -14.47 38.88 -12.51
CA ASP A 598 -13.49 39.52 -13.36
C ASP A 598 -12.44 38.48 -13.76
N ILE A 599 -12.41 38.12 -15.05
CA ILE A 599 -11.48 37.15 -15.61
C ILE A 599 -10.06 37.73 -15.58
N VAL A 600 -9.14 36.98 -14.97
CA VAL A 600 -7.72 37.35 -14.80
C VAL A 600 -6.85 36.63 -15.82
N SER A 601 -7.18 35.37 -16.13
CA SER A 601 -6.44 34.59 -17.14
C SER A 601 -7.29 33.45 -17.67
N GLY A 602 -6.98 33.01 -18.89
CA GLY A 602 -7.60 31.87 -19.54
C GLY A 602 -6.58 31.09 -20.37
N GLN A 603 -6.75 29.78 -20.46
CA GLN A 603 -5.97 28.89 -21.32
C GLN A 603 -6.88 27.87 -22.00
N LEU A 604 -6.77 27.75 -23.31
CA LEU A 604 -7.35 26.66 -24.09
C LEU A 604 -6.28 25.70 -24.58
N TYR A 605 -6.58 24.41 -24.52
CA TYR A 605 -5.69 23.33 -24.91
C TYR A 605 -6.23 22.68 -26.17
N GLU A 606 -5.56 22.91 -27.30
CA GLU A 606 -5.80 22.21 -28.56
C GLU A 606 -4.91 20.98 -28.60
N TYR A 607 -5.48 19.81 -28.86
CA TYR A 607 -4.74 18.56 -28.96
C TYR A 607 -4.57 18.15 -30.42
N TYR A 608 -3.54 17.36 -30.69
CA TYR A 608 -3.44 16.66 -31.98
C TYR A 608 -4.64 15.73 -32.15
N PHE A 609 -5.10 15.58 -33.40
CA PHE A 609 -6.12 14.60 -33.79
C PHE A 609 -5.53 13.19 -33.82
N ASP A 610 -5.00 12.81 -32.68
CA ASP A 610 -4.33 11.56 -32.45
C ASP A 610 -4.78 11.02 -31.08
N SER A 611 -4.95 9.71 -30.97
CA SER A 611 -5.24 9.04 -29.69
C SER A 611 -4.09 9.04 -28.66
N ARG A 612 -3.08 9.92 -28.77
CA ARG A 612 -2.03 10.07 -27.75
C ARG A 612 -2.37 11.16 -26.74
N GLY A 613 -3.24 12.11 -27.10
CA GLY A 613 -3.62 13.23 -26.23
C GLY A 613 -2.50 14.26 -26.07
N LEU A 614 -1.69 14.45 -27.11
CA LEU A 614 -0.59 15.41 -27.11
C LEU A 614 -1.11 16.81 -27.44
N VAL A 615 -0.67 17.79 -26.66
CA VAL A 615 -1.04 19.20 -26.87
C VAL A 615 -0.42 19.70 -28.17
N LYS A 616 -1.20 20.29 -29.05
CA LYS A 616 -0.75 20.96 -30.28
C LYS A 616 -0.53 22.44 -30.05
N ASN A 617 -1.54 23.13 -29.51
CA ASN A 617 -1.48 24.56 -29.21
C ASN A 617 -2.03 24.84 -27.81
N ILE A 618 -1.41 25.80 -27.12
CA ILE A 618 -2.01 26.44 -25.95
C ILE A 618 -2.38 27.85 -26.37
N HIS A 619 -3.67 28.15 -26.33
CA HIS A 619 -4.18 29.49 -26.59
C HIS A 619 -4.32 30.22 -25.27
N GLY A 620 -3.59 31.32 -25.10
CA GLY A 620 -3.64 32.18 -23.93
C GLY A 620 -4.64 33.31 -24.15
N LEU A 621 -5.33 33.71 -23.08
CA LEU A 621 -6.18 34.89 -23.11
C LEU A 621 -5.29 36.15 -23.09
N GLU A 622 -5.27 36.89 -24.19
CA GLU A 622 -4.55 38.17 -24.25
C GLU A 622 -5.38 39.26 -23.59
N THR A 623 -4.90 39.76 -22.46
CA THR A 623 -5.58 40.85 -21.76
C THR A 623 -4.60 41.77 -21.05
N SER A 624 -4.79 43.08 -21.21
CA SER A 624 -4.02 44.12 -20.53
C SER A 624 -4.59 44.48 -19.15
N SER A 625 -5.84 44.08 -18.88
CA SER A 625 -6.55 44.27 -17.61
C SER A 625 -7.44 43.08 -17.31
N ASN A 626 -8.11 43.07 -16.16
CA ASN A 626 -9.16 42.08 -15.94
C ASN A 626 -10.33 42.30 -16.92
N ILE A 627 -11.03 41.23 -17.28
CA ILE A 627 -12.18 41.26 -18.18
C ILE A 627 -13.46 40.98 -17.37
N PRO A 628 -14.45 41.89 -17.37
CA PRO A 628 -15.76 41.60 -16.78
C PRO A 628 -16.40 40.37 -17.42
N LEU A 629 -16.99 39.47 -16.63
CA LEU A 629 -17.62 38.24 -17.13
C LEU A 629 -18.59 38.47 -18.29
N LEU A 630 -19.40 39.54 -18.23
CA LEU A 630 -20.38 39.88 -19.29
C LEU A 630 -19.73 40.01 -20.68
N LEU A 631 -18.45 40.40 -20.72
CA LEU A 631 -17.70 40.56 -21.96
C LEU A 631 -16.89 39.30 -22.32
N PHE A 632 -16.91 38.25 -21.50
CA PHE A 632 -16.17 37.01 -21.70
C PHE A 632 -17.07 35.85 -22.09
N LYS A 633 -16.62 35.02 -23.03
CA LYS A 633 -17.30 33.80 -23.45
C LYS A 633 -16.44 32.56 -23.13
N PHE A 634 -16.95 31.72 -22.24
CA PHE A 634 -16.40 30.38 -22.06
C PHE A 634 -16.62 29.55 -23.33
N SER A 635 -15.67 28.69 -23.65
CA SER A 635 -15.68 27.90 -24.88
C SER A 635 -16.84 26.91 -25.01
N ASN A 636 -17.56 26.62 -23.92
CA ASN A 636 -18.73 25.74 -23.88
C ASN A 636 -20.02 26.43 -23.38
N GLY A 637 -20.12 27.76 -23.50
CA GLY A 637 -21.31 28.49 -23.05
C GLY A 637 -21.45 29.83 -23.75
N ASP A 638 -22.55 30.54 -23.47
CA ASP A 638 -22.77 31.89 -24.00
C ASP A 638 -21.95 32.95 -23.26
N ALA A 639 -21.76 34.10 -23.91
CA ALA A 639 -21.04 35.22 -23.31
C ALA A 639 -21.73 35.70 -22.04
N GLY A 640 -20.96 35.99 -20.99
CA GLY A 640 -21.51 36.41 -19.69
C GLY A 640 -22.00 35.28 -18.80
N ILE A 641 -21.99 34.02 -19.26
CA ILE A 641 -22.53 32.89 -18.50
C ILE A 641 -21.40 31.99 -18.01
N LEU A 642 -21.41 31.68 -16.72
CA LEU A 642 -20.52 30.66 -16.16
C LEU A 642 -20.95 29.27 -16.66
N PRO A 643 -20.02 28.42 -17.13
CA PRO A 643 -20.35 27.13 -17.69
C PRO A 643 -20.63 26.15 -16.55
N LEU A 644 -21.83 26.19 -15.99
CA LEU A 644 -22.30 25.29 -14.93
C LEU A 644 -23.31 24.25 -15.43
N SER A 645 -23.62 24.26 -16.74
CA SER A 645 -24.54 23.32 -17.38
C SER A 645 -23.98 21.90 -17.41
N SER A 646 -24.86 20.92 -17.22
CA SER A 646 -24.58 19.49 -17.41
C SER A 646 -24.75 19.01 -18.85
N ILE A 647 -25.18 19.90 -19.75
CA ILE A 647 -25.44 19.58 -21.16
C ILE A 647 -24.17 19.90 -21.96
N PRO A 648 -23.60 18.92 -22.68
CA PRO A 648 -22.47 19.17 -23.57
C PRO A 648 -22.84 20.22 -24.62
N SER A 649 -21.93 21.17 -24.87
CA SER A 649 -22.17 22.30 -25.79
C SER A 649 -21.19 22.30 -26.97
N ILE A 650 -21.53 23.01 -28.05
CA ILE A 650 -20.64 23.23 -29.19
C ILE A 650 -19.45 24.06 -28.74
N PHE A 651 -18.25 23.70 -29.21
CA PHE A 651 -17.05 24.47 -28.90
C PHE A 651 -17.07 25.82 -29.64
N LEU A 652 -17.04 26.92 -28.89
CA LEU A 652 -16.88 28.27 -29.43
C LEU A 652 -16.19 29.20 -28.42
N GLN A 653 -14.90 29.46 -28.64
CA GLN A 653 -14.07 30.26 -27.74
C GLN A 653 -14.29 31.78 -27.81
N ASP A 654 -13.81 32.50 -26.79
CA ASP A 654 -13.63 33.96 -26.81
C ASP A 654 -12.62 34.41 -27.89
N ASN A 655 -12.85 35.56 -28.51
CA ASN A 655 -12.02 36.04 -29.62
C ASN A 655 -10.62 36.55 -29.19
N ARG A 656 -10.42 36.82 -27.89
CA ARG A 656 -9.15 37.25 -27.29
C ARG A 656 -8.19 36.08 -27.03
N TYR A 657 -8.65 34.84 -27.17
CA TYR A 657 -7.72 33.71 -27.18
C TYR A 657 -6.84 33.78 -28.42
N LYS A 658 -5.53 33.85 -28.19
CA LYS A 658 -4.51 33.74 -29.23
C LYS A 658 -3.57 32.60 -28.87
N VAL A 659 -3.02 31.96 -29.90
CA VAL A 659 -1.98 30.96 -29.72
C VAL A 659 -0.82 31.61 -28.95
N SER A 660 -0.56 31.11 -27.75
CA SER A 660 0.53 31.55 -26.85
C SER A 660 1.76 30.65 -26.94
N LYS A 661 1.52 29.36 -27.24
CA LYS A 661 2.53 28.31 -27.36
C LYS A 661 2.06 27.25 -28.36
N GLN A 662 2.95 26.83 -29.24
CA GLN A 662 2.74 25.76 -30.20
C GLN A 662 3.75 24.66 -29.95
N TYR A 663 3.28 23.42 -29.94
CA TYR A 663 4.11 22.22 -30.03
C TYR A 663 4.01 21.77 -31.49
N LEU A 664 5.10 21.91 -32.24
CA LEU A 664 5.08 21.75 -33.70
C LEU A 664 5.09 20.27 -34.11
N ASN A 665 5.76 19.44 -33.32
CA ASN A 665 5.92 18.02 -33.55
C ASN A 665 6.40 17.31 -32.28
N TYR A 666 6.24 15.98 -32.31
CA TYR A 666 6.60 15.07 -31.24
C TYR A 666 7.34 13.87 -31.80
N ASP A 667 8.18 13.25 -30.99
CA ASP A 667 8.77 11.94 -31.31
C ASP A 667 7.73 10.80 -31.10
N SER A 668 8.18 9.55 -31.29
CA SER A 668 7.36 8.36 -31.07
C SER A 668 6.99 8.13 -29.60
N TYR A 669 7.74 8.71 -28.66
CA TYR A 669 7.53 8.60 -27.22
C TYR A 669 6.55 9.64 -26.69
N GLY A 670 6.15 10.61 -27.52
CA GLY A 670 5.28 11.71 -27.11
C GLY A 670 6.05 12.89 -26.50
N ASN A 671 7.37 12.96 -26.75
CA ASN A 671 8.19 14.10 -26.35
C ASN A 671 8.21 15.19 -27.42
N PRO A 672 8.13 16.48 -27.05
CA PRO A 672 8.14 17.56 -28.02
C PRO A 672 9.52 17.69 -28.69
N LEU A 673 9.54 17.75 -30.01
CA LEU A 673 10.76 17.95 -30.81
C LEU A 673 10.99 19.43 -31.15
N ALA A 674 9.92 20.21 -31.29
CA ALA A 674 10.02 21.66 -31.46
C ALA A 674 8.80 22.38 -30.88
N ILE A 675 9.07 23.52 -30.26
CA ILE A 675 8.08 24.40 -29.63
C ILE A 675 8.30 25.82 -30.14
N LYS A 676 7.21 26.56 -30.35
CA LYS A 676 7.24 27.99 -30.67
C LYS A 676 6.39 28.77 -29.65
N LYS A 677 6.97 29.79 -29.02
CA LYS A 677 6.23 30.78 -28.23
C LYS A 677 5.81 31.93 -29.14
N THR A 678 4.71 32.63 -28.82
CA THR A 678 4.25 33.80 -29.61
C THR A 678 5.35 34.84 -29.73
N ASP A 679 5.57 35.31 -30.96
CA ASP A 679 6.62 36.27 -31.34
C ASP A 679 8.05 35.90 -30.90
N GLY A 680 8.27 34.64 -30.49
CA GLY A 680 9.54 34.11 -30.04
C GLY A 680 10.18 33.16 -31.06
N PRO A 681 11.49 32.88 -30.92
CA PRO A 681 12.18 31.92 -31.76
C PRO A 681 11.65 30.50 -31.55
N VAL A 682 11.78 29.66 -32.59
CA VAL A 682 11.55 28.22 -32.45
C VAL A 682 12.61 27.63 -31.53
N THR A 683 12.18 26.78 -30.60
CA THR A 683 13.05 26.00 -29.72
C THR A 683 12.91 24.53 -30.08
N SER A 684 14.00 23.93 -30.54
CA SER A 684 14.07 22.50 -30.87
C SER A 684 14.68 21.71 -29.72
N TYR A 685 14.29 20.44 -29.59
CA TYR A 685 14.77 19.55 -28.54
C TYR A 685 15.32 18.26 -29.14
N LEU A 686 16.42 17.78 -28.56
CA LEU A 686 16.90 16.41 -28.81
C LEU A 686 16.71 15.60 -27.53
N TRP A 687 16.28 14.36 -27.69
CA TRP A 687 16.00 13.44 -26.60
C TRP A 687 17.01 12.30 -26.58
N GLY A 688 17.34 11.88 -25.38
CA GLY A 688 18.31 10.82 -25.06
C GLY A 688 17.68 9.70 -24.26
N TYR A 689 18.43 8.61 -24.08
CA TYR A 689 18.09 7.55 -23.13
C TYR A 689 16.74 6.88 -23.42
N ASN A 690 16.47 6.53 -24.67
CA ASN A 690 15.19 6.01 -25.16
C ASN A 690 14.01 6.97 -24.91
N GLY A 691 14.21 8.25 -25.19
CA GLY A 691 13.20 9.29 -25.04
C GLY A 691 12.90 9.68 -23.60
N GLN A 692 13.72 9.27 -22.62
CA GLN A 692 13.45 9.52 -21.21
C GLN A 692 13.84 10.93 -20.78
N TYR A 693 14.88 11.52 -21.39
CA TYR A 693 15.44 12.79 -20.95
C TYR A 693 15.82 13.69 -22.13
N PRO A 694 15.58 15.01 -22.06
CA PRO A 694 16.05 15.95 -23.08
C PRO A 694 17.57 16.11 -22.96
N VAL A 695 18.33 15.84 -24.02
CA VAL A 695 19.79 16.03 -24.03
C VAL A 695 20.20 17.38 -24.62
N ALA A 696 19.29 18.05 -25.33
CA ALA A 696 19.51 19.38 -25.89
C ALA A 696 18.23 20.21 -25.93
N GLU A 697 18.36 21.50 -25.65
CA GLU A 697 17.41 22.57 -25.95
C GLU A 697 18.13 23.59 -26.85
N ILE A 698 17.63 23.79 -28.07
CA ILE A 698 18.24 24.64 -29.09
C ILE A 698 17.26 25.76 -29.44
N VAL A 699 17.48 26.96 -28.90
CA VAL A 699 16.68 28.14 -29.21
C VAL A 699 17.19 28.79 -30.50
N ASN A 700 16.27 29.25 -31.34
CA ASN A 700 16.54 29.86 -32.65
C ASN A 700 17.12 28.89 -33.69
N ALA A 701 16.59 27.66 -33.73
CA ALA A 701 16.85 26.70 -34.80
C ALA A 701 15.61 25.82 -35.04
N HIS A 702 15.28 25.53 -36.31
CA HIS A 702 14.27 24.53 -36.62
C HIS A 702 14.84 23.11 -36.48
N TYR A 703 13.99 22.15 -36.15
CA TYR A 703 14.41 20.78 -35.88
C TYR A 703 15.19 20.15 -37.05
N ASN A 704 14.78 20.40 -38.29
CA ASN A 704 15.48 19.89 -39.47
C ASN A 704 16.89 20.48 -39.64
N ASP A 705 17.09 21.74 -39.25
CA ASP A 705 18.40 22.39 -39.26
C ASP A 705 19.31 21.77 -38.18
N VAL A 706 18.75 21.48 -37.01
CA VAL A 706 19.45 20.77 -35.91
C VAL A 706 19.87 19.37 -36.37
N VAL A 707 18.97 18.60 -36.98
CA VAL A 707 19.27 17.26 -37.52
C VAL A 707 20.37 17.34 -38.57
N SER A 708 20.34 18.33 -39.46
CA SER A 708 21.38 18.50 -40.48
C SER A 708 22.73 18.90 -39.88
N ALA A 709 22.72 19.86 -38.95
CA ALA A 709 23.92 20.39 -38.30
C ALA A 709 24.64 19.37 -37.40
N ILE A 710 23.90 18.43 -36.79
CA ILE A 710 24.50 17.40 -35.92
C ILE A 710 25.09 16.20 -36.67
N GLY A 711 24.80 16.09 -37.97
CA GLY A 711 25.28 14.99 -38.84
C GLY A 711 24.21 14.00 -39.29
N GLY A 712 22.92 14.36 -39.24
CA GLY A 712 21.80 13.58 -39.77
C GLY A 712 21.01 12.79 -38.71
N GLN A 713 19.92 12.15 -39.16
CA GLN A 713 18.99 11.42 -38.29
C GLN A 713 19.66 10.25 -37.55
N SER A 714 20.62 9.57 -38.17
CA SER A 714 21.36 8.47 -37.52
C SER A 714 22.11 8.91 -36.25
N VAL A 715 22.59 10.17 -36.20
CA VAL A 715 23.22 10.74 -35.00
C VAL A 715 22.19 11.03 -33.92
N VAL A 716 21.01 11.52 -34.30
CA VAL A 716 19.88 11.74 -33.38
C VAL A 716 19.40 10.42 -32.79
N ASP A 717 19.28 9.37 -33.60
CA ASP A 717 18.90 8.03 -33.13
C ASP A 717 19.97 7.45 -32.18
N ALA A 718 21.25 7.67 -32.47
CA ALA A 718 22.35 7.29 -31.59
C ALA A 718 22.40 8.10 -30.28
N LEU A 719 21.99 9.37 -30.28
CA LEU A 719 21.81 10.15 -29.06
C LEU A 719 20.63 9.63 -28.24
N ASN A 720 19.56 9.21 -28.92
CA ASN A 720 18.36 8.68 -28.28
C ASN A 720 18.49 7.24 -27.80
N SER A 721 19.65 6.62 -27.96
CA SER A 721 19.94 5.28 -27.45
C SER A 721 19.88 5.24 -25.91
N GLY A 722 19.37 4.14 -25.37
CA GLY A 722 19.40 3.83 -23.93
C GLY A 722 20.81 3.69 -23.32
N THR A 723 21.86 3.73 -24.16
CA THR A 723 23.27 3.55 -23.76
C THR A 723 24.14 4.73 -24.11
N VAL A 724 23.52 5.82 -24.56
CA VAL A 724 24.24 7.02 -24.91
C VAL A 724 25.15 7.42 -23.75
N THR A 725 26.44 7.60 -24.02
CA THR A 725 27.40 8.01 -23.00
C THR A 725 27.38 9.53 -22.85
N GLU A 726 27.67 10.02 -21.66
CA GLU A 726 27.77 11.48 -21.43
C GLU A 726 28.77 12.12 -22.38
N ASP A 727 29.91 11.47 -22.62
CA ASP A 727 30.95 11.95 -23.53
C ASP A 727 30.46 12.07 -24.97
N TYR A 728 29.68 11.09 -25.44
CA TYR A 728 29.09 11.14 -26.78
C TYR A 728 28.08 12.29 -26.89
N ILE A 729 27.25 12.51 -25.87
CA ILE A 729 26.35 13.66 -25.83
C ILE A 729 27.17 14.95 -25.92
N ARG A 730 28.15 15.15 -25.04
CA ARG A 730 28.98 16.38 -25.00
C ARG A 730 29.61 16.66 -26.37
N GLN A 731 30.23 15.66 -26.98
CA GLN A 731 30.86 15.79 -28.31
C GLN A 731 29.87 16.26 -29.37
N LYS A 732 28.65 15.70 -29.42
CA LYS A 732 27.64 16.10 -30.41
C LYS A 732 27.05 17.49 -30.14
N MET A 733 26.97 17.91 -28.88
CA MET A 733 26.51 19.24 -28.53
C MET A 733 27.54 20.32 -28.90
N ASP A 734 28.83 20.01 -28.83
CA ASP A 734 29.89 20.93 -29.30
C ASP A 734 29.88 21.10 -30.83
N ILE A 735 29.56 20.04 -31.57
CA ILE A 735 29.30 20.12 -33.01
C ILE A 735 28.11 21.04 -33.30
N LEU A 736 27.00 20.90 -32.57
CA LEU A 736 25.84 21.77 -32.73
C LEU A 736 26.17 23.24 -32.45
N ARG A 737 26.90 23.54 -31.37
CA ARG A 737 27.34 24.92 -31.05
C ARG A 737 28.18 25.53 -32.16
N SER A 738 29.04 24.72 -32.78
CA SER A 738 29.92 25.16 -33.87
C SER A 738 29.16 25.37 -35.19
N ASN A 739 28.21 24.48 -35.49
CA ASN A 739 27.48 24.47 -36.76
C ASN A 739 26.22 25.36 -36.76
N LEU A 740 25.75 25.79 -35.58
CA LEU A 740 24.60 26.70 -35.42
C LEU A 740 24.98 27.95 -34.62
N PRO A 741 25.87 28.82 -35.14
CA PRO A 741 26.38 29.99 -34.40
C PRO A 741 25.30 31.04 -34.09
N GLY A 742 24.16 31.01 -34.79
CA GLY A 742 23.01 31.90 -34.54
C GLY A 742 22.01 31.36 -33.52
N SER A 743 22.25 30.17 -32.96
CA SER A 743 21.33 29.46 -32.07
C SER A 743 21.93 29.33 -30.67
N GLN A 744 21.06 29.25 -29.66
CA GLN A 744 21.47 29.06 -28.26
C GLN A 744 21.29 27.59 -27.89
N VAL A 745 22.40 26.85 -27.77
CA VAL A 745 22.41 25.42 -27.47
C VAL A 745 22.69 25.19 -25.99
N THR A 746 21.65 24.78 -25.26
CA THR A 746 21.78 24.24 -23.90
C THR A 746 21.74 22.72 -23.95
N SER A 747 22.65 22.03 -23.27
CA SER A 747 22.72 20.56 -23.28
C SER A 747 22.72 19.96 -21.88
N TYR A 748 22.27 18.72 -21.78
CA TYR A 748 22.08 18.02 -20.52
C TYR A 748 22.58 16.57 -20.58
N THR A 749 23.09 16.06 -19.47
CA THR A 749 23.45 14.64 -19.30
C THR A 749 22.76 14.06 -18.07
N TYR A 750 22.53 12.74 -18.04
CA TYR A 750 21.76 12.09 -16.98
C TYR A 750 22.36 10.75 -16.54
N LYS A 751 22.10 10.42 -15.28
CA LYS A 751 22.19 9.06 -14.74
C LYS A 751 20.76 8.49 -14.65
N PRO A 752 20.39 7.48 -15.46
CA PRO A 752 19.03 6.94 -15.47
C PRO A 752 18.52 6.56 -14.08
N LEU A 753 17.24 6.86 -13.81
CA LEU A 753 16.56 6.65 -12.52
C LEU A 753 17.10 7.48 -11.34
N VAL A 754 18.14 8.28 -11.55
CA VAL A 754 18.71 9.19 -10.53
C VAL A 754 18.38 10.65 -10.89
N GLY A 755 18.86 11.13 -12.03
CA GLY A 755 18.60 12.49 -12.50
C GLY A 755 19.71 13.07 -13.38
N MET A 756 19.64 14.39 -13.64
CA MET A 756 20.58 15.14 -14.47
C MET A 756 21.95 15.23 -13.79
N THR A 757 23.03 14.90 -14.49
CA THR A 757 24.42 14.94 -13.97
C THR A 757 25.15 16.21 -14.37
N SER A 758 24.81 16.82 -15.52
CA SER A 758 25.34 18.12 -15.91
C SER A 758 24.39 18.89 -16.83
N LYS A 759 24.57 20.20 -16.85
CA LYS A 759 23.95 21.14 -17.79
C LYS A 759 25.04 22.05 -18.36
N ILE A 760 25.10 22.22 -19.67
CA ILE A 760 25.95 23.23 -20.31
C ILE A 760 25.02 24.26 -20.93
N ASP A 761 25.08 25.50 -20.45
CA ASP A 761 24.23 26.58 -20.95
C ASP A 761 24.65 27.09 -22.34
N ALA A 762 23.86 28.00 -22.91
CA ALA A 762 24.13 28.61 -24.21
C ALA A 762 25.42 29.43 -24.27
N LYS A 763 26.01 29.82 -23.13
CA LYS A 763 27.30 30.52 -23.05
C LYS A 763 28.48 29.56 -22.91
N GLY A 764 28.23 28.25 -22.88
CA GLY A 764 29.23 27.21 -22.67
C GLY A 764 29.59 26.99 -21.20
N GLN A 765 28.86 27.60 -20.25
CA GLN A 765 29.11 27.39 -18.83
C GLN A 765 28.48 26.08 -18.38
N THR A 766 29.28 25.24 -17.73
CA THR A 766 28.83 23.94 -17.23
C THR A 766 28.42 24.03 -15.76
N GLU A 767 27.29 23.43 -15.44
CA GLU A 767 26.86 23.12 -14.08
C GLU A 767 26.89 21.61 -13.88
N TYR A 768 27.38 21.15 -12.73
CA TYR A 768 27.36 19.74 -12.35
C TYR A 768 26.37 19.51 -11.22
N TYR A 769 25.66 18.39 -11.29
CA TYR A 769 24.60 18.03 -10.37
C TYR A 769 24.97 16.73 -9.67
N GLN A 770 25.17 16.82 -8.35
CA GLN A 770 25.53 15.69 -7.52
C GLN A 770 24.34 15.25 -6.69
N TYR A 771 24.20 13.94 -6.52
CA TYR A 771 23.12 13.32 -5.77
C TYR A 771 23.65 12.65 -4.53
N ASP A 772 22.83 12.66 -3.50
CA ASP A 772 23.07 11.86 -2.31
C ASP A 772 22.78 10.37 -2.60
N GLY A 773 23.16 9.51 -1.67
CA GLY A 773 22.99 8.06 -1.74
C GLY A 773 21.52 7.60 -1.74
N LEU A 774 20.54 8.47 -1.49
CA LEU A 774 19.11 8.19 -1.65
C LEU A 774 18.58 8.62 -3.02
N GLN A 775 19.46 9.03 -3.94
CA GLN A 775 19.14 9.53 -5.28
C GLN A 775 18.43 10.89 -5.28
N ARG A 776 18.74 11.78 -4.32
CA ARG A 776 18.20 13.14 -4.25
C ARG A 776 19.28 14.18 -4.54
N LEU A 777 18.94 15.28 -5.20
CA LEU A 777 19.91 16.33 -5.62
C LEU A 777 20.56 17.02 -4.42
N GLN A 778 21.85 16.80 -4.19
CA GLN A 778 22.61 17.31 -3.05
C GLN A 778 23.30 18.65 -3.35
N HIS A 779 23.99 18.74 -4.49
CA HIS A 779 24.78 19.92 -4.85
C HIS A 779 24.63 20.28 -6.32
N VAL A 780 24.69 21.58 -6.59
CA VAL A 780 24.91 22.15 -7.92
C VAL A 780 26.24 22.89 -7.87
N LEU A 781 27.17 22.45 -8.72
CA LEU A 781 28.52 23.01 -8.83
C LEU A 781 28.65 23.82 -10.12
N ASP A 782 29.55 24.79 -10.16
CA ASP A 782 29.91 25.53 -11.38
C ASP A 782 30.91 24.78 -12.26
N GLN A 783 31.35 25.43 -13.32
CA GLN A 783 32.26 24.87 -14.32
C GLN A 783 33.66 24.54 -13.77
N PHE A 784 34.05 25.14 -12.64
CA PHE A 784 35.30 24.90 -11.93
C PHE A 784 35.10 23.93 -10.75
N GLN A 785 33.95 23.24 -10.72
CA GLN A 785 33.49 22.38 -9.65
C GLN A 785 33.42 23.05 -8.27
N GLN A 786 33.21 24.37 -8.25
CA GLN A 786 32.95 25.10 -7.01
C GLN A 786 31.45 25.07 -6.70
N LEU A 787 31.13 24.99 -5.40
CA LEU A 787 29.74 24.90 -4.94
C LEU A 787 28.96 26.18 -5.27
N ARG A 788 27.90 26.08 -6.10
CA ARG A 788 26.95 27.18 -6.33
C ARG A 788 25.75 27.10 -5.42
N GLN A 789 25.20 25.90 -5.28
CA GLN A 789 24.00 25.66 -4.48
C GLN A 789 24.13 24.32 -3.77
N SER A 790 23.80 24.33 -2.48
CA SER A 790 23.69 23.13 -1.67
C SER A 790 22.24 22.93 -1.27
N TYR A 791 21.75 21.71 -1.44
CA TYR A 791 20.43 21.29 -0.98
C TYR A 791 20.61 20.45 0.25
N HIS A 792 20.21 21.03 1.38
CA HIS A 792 20.07 20.28 2.60
C HIS A 792 18.63 19.79 2.68
N TYR A 793 18.45 18.51 2.41
CA TYR A 793 17.16 17.86 2.59
C TYR A 793 16.89 17.65 4.06
N HIS A 794 16.42 18.72 4.69
CA HIS A 794 15.68 18.58 5.93
C HIS A 794 14.38 17.89 5.57
N TYR A 795 14.13 16.75 6.20
CA TYR A 795 12.76 16.28 6.29
C TYR A 795 12.06 17.30 7.14
N ARG A 796 11.43 18.25 6.45
CA ARG A 796 10.44 19.09 7.07
C ARG A 796 9.42 18.09 7.65
N PRO A 797 8.98 18.25 8.90
CA PRO A 797 7.72 17.64 9.29
C PRO A 797 6.72 17.95 8.16
N GLN A 798 6.20 16.89 7.53
CA GLN A 798 4.99 16.95 6.73
C GLN A 798 3.79 17.34 7.59
#